data_AF-A0A835G437-F1
#
_entry.id   AF-A0A835G437-F1
#
_cell.length_a   1.000
_cell.length_b   1.000
_cell.length_c   1.000
_cell.angle_alpha   90.00
_cell.angle_beta   90.00
_cell.angle_gamma   90.00
#
_symmetry.space_group_name_H-M   'P 1'
#
loop_
_entity.id
_entity.type
_entity.pdbx_description
1 polymer ?
#
loop_
_entity_poly.entity_id
_entity_poly.type
_entity_poly.pdbx_seq_one_letter_code
_entity_poly.pdbx_strand_id
1 'polypeptide(L)'
;MNTCGGNDKKETTKTEAGTIAASQKIEISSPAPLSTLDTTQTMDKNTFTIVQHLFEGLYRFDDDSTPIPGLAEKVEISEDGLTYKFTLKDDIKWSNGEPITAQDFLYSWKKLVTPETIGPNAYLLDNVKNSKAIRNGEKSVDEIGLSAPSDKEFVVELEQAQPSFLTVVSIGWLAPQNQAFVEKQGKDYATDSDHLLYSGPFILTDWDASSDTWTLKQNPEYYDADEVKLEEVKVNTIKEENTGINLYQSGDLDLTRISGQYVQQYSDDPGYITYSDVANYYLDFNKKAGSPLANTHLRKAISQAIDKDALTKSVLNDGSKPLNGLIPRNLYKNPDTSEDFRAFSGDQSVYDVTKAQEEWKKAQSELGDKIKLSLLVSDDDNGKKISEYVQSQLQENLNGLEITINAQPRNNVLQTRKDKDYELSLSGWIAGSSDLDSYFNLYAGDSAYNYGSYENADYDALITDARTVNANTPDKQFENYKEAEEILLSQDAAQVPSEKMSQLLERFLRYVKVNTRSDAASRTTPTTPGQVVLAKIIEQDLIELGLSEIHYNQKNGFLTAALPATTTEAIPTIGFIAHLDTADYNAENIQPKVFENYDGQDVLLNEELEIIMETAEFPNLKDYIAQTLITTDGTTLLGADDKAGIVEIIAAIEYLLVHPEITHGKILLAFGPDEEIGRGADQFDAVNFPAKFAYTIDSGRVGCFEYETFNAAQAVIKIEGTSVHPGTAYGMMVNAIKLGESLDTRLPKEEVPEKTRGYEALRKRSNNTVTFQRADGGVNQQGMGCEWTFEQNVE
;
A
#
# COMPACT_ATOMS: atom_id res chain seq x y z
N MET A 1 61.72 7.09 -15.92
CA MET A 1 61.73 6.77 -17.37
C MET A 1 60.97 5.47 -17.58
N ASN A 2 60.00 5.50 -18.47
CA ASN A 2 59.48 4.44 -19.33
C ASN A 2 59.56 2.94 -18.92
N THR A 3 58.36 2.39 -18.64
CA THR A 3 57.69 1.26 -19.34
C THR A 3 58.19 -0.20 -19.28
N CYS A 4 57.20 -1.07 -18.98
CA CYS A 4 56.86 -2.36 -19.60
C CYS A 4 57.64 -3.65 -19.26
N GLY A 5 56.92 -4.58 -18.60
CA GLY A 5 56.28 -5.70 -19.32
C GLY A 5 56.81 -7.12 -19.04
N GLY A 6 55.91 -8.06 -18.73
CA GLY A 6 56.20 -9.52 -18.78
C GLY A 6 55.45 -10.37 -17.76
N ASN A 7 54.39 -11.05 -18.22
CA ASN A 7 53.54 -12.01 -17.49
C ASN A 7 54.28 -13.06 -16.62
N ASP A 8 53.62 -13.49 -15.54
CA ASP A 8 53.52 -14.93 -15.24
C ASP A 8 52.16 -15.29 -14.61
N LYS A 9 51.67 -16.50 -14.90
CA LYS A 9 50.30 -16.95 -14.54
C LYS A 9 50.22 -17.39 -13.07
N LYS A 10 49.11 -17.07 -12.39
CA LYS A 10 48.67 -17.77 -11.17
C LYS A 10 47.39 -18.54 -11.45
N GLU A 11 47.36 -19.80 -11.01
CA GLU A 11 46.16 -20.63 -11.01
C GLU A 11 45.15 -20.08 -9.98
N THR A 12 43.90 -19.91 -10.41
CA THR A 12 42.77 -19.63 -9.54
C THR A 12 42.08 -20.95 -9.18
N THR A 13 42.36 -21.46 -7.99
CA THR A 13 41.55 -22.52 -7.37
C THR A 13 40.15 -21.98 -7.12
N LYS A 14 39.12 -22.58 -7.72
CA LYS A 14 37.73 -22.31 -7.36
C LYS A 14 37.47 -22.87 -5.96
N THR A 15 37.36 -21.99 -4.97
CA THR A 15 36.66 -22.33 -3.72
C THR A 15 35.17 -22.35 -4.04
N GLU A 16 34.47 -23.42 -3.65
CA GLU A 16 33.01 -23.42 -3.68
C GLU A 16 32.50 -22.33 -2.74
N ALA A 17 31.58 -21.49 -3.22
CA ALA A 17 30.92 -20.50 -2.41
C ALA A 17 29.92 -21.21 -1.48
N GLY A 18 30.39 -21.62 -0.30
CA GLY A 18 29.50 -21.97 0.79
C GLY A 18 28.64 -20.75 1.13
N THR A 19 27.33 -20.97 1.24
CA THR A 19 26.38 -19.96 1.71
C THR A 19 26.85 -19.44 3.07
N ILE A 20 27.31 -18.19 3.11
CA ILE A 20 27.48 -17.47 4.37
C ILE A 20 26.07 -17.29 4.91
N ALA A 21 25.80 -17.82 6.11
CA ALA A 21 24.51 -17.60 6.77
C ALA A 21 24.31 -16.09 6.93
N ALA A 22 23.17 -15.58 6.47
CA ALA A 22 22.86 -14.16 6.60
C ALA A 22 22.88 -13.76 8.08
N SER A 23 23.51 -12.63 8.39
CA SER A 23 23.50 -12.06 9.74
C SER A 23 22.06 -11.90 10.21
N GLN A 24 21.70 -12.49 11.35
CA GLN A 24 20.38 -12.29 11.97
C GLN A 24 20.35 -11.00 12.81
N LYS A 25 21.06 -9.98 12.33
CA LYS A 25 21.21 -8.67 12.94
C LYS A 25 20.96 -7.63 11.87
N ILE A 26 20.07 -6.69 12.16
CA ILE A 26 19.74 -5.57 11.28
C ILE A 26 19.86 -4.23 12.01
N GLU A 27 20.20 -3.18 11.28
CA GLU A 27 20.25 -1.80 11.78
C GLU A 27 19.26 -0.92 11.00
N ILE A 28 18.32 -0.28 11.70
CA ILE A 28 17.18 0.44 11.09
C ILE A 28 17.04 1.86 11.64
N SER A 29 16.39 2.74 10.86
CA SER A 29 16.09 4.11 11.29
C SER A 29 14.70 4.25 11.92
N SER A 30 14.59 5.09 12.96
CA SER A 30 13.32 5.64 13.46
C SER A 30 13.29 7.17 13.26
N PRO A 31 12.16 7.79 12.87
CA PRO A 31 12.07 9.24 12.70
C PRO A 31 12.00 10.03 14.03
N ALA A 32 11.82 9.35 15.17
CA ALA A 32 11.80 9.96 16.50
C ALA A 32 12.30 8.98 17.58
N PRO A 33 12.78 9.48 18.74
CA PRO A 33 13.12 8.63 19.88
C PRO A 33 11.86 8.07 20.54
N LEU A 34 12.01 7.00 21.33
CA LEU A 34 10.92 6.42 22.12
C LEU A 34 10.38 7.40 23.17
N SER A 35 9.11 7.25 23.55
CA SER A 35 8.46 8.03 24.59
C SER A 35 8.43 7.27 25.93
N THR A 36 7.31 6.63 26.27
CA THR A 36 7.17 5.73 27.42
C THR A 36 6.80 4.33 26.97
N LEU A 37 7.48 3.33 27.56
CA LEU A 37 7.24 1.91 27.32
C LEU A 37 6.32 1.26 28.37
N ASP A 38 5.70 2.05 29.25
CA ASP A 38 4.58 1.58 30.07
C ASP A 38 3.39 1.37 29.14
N THR A 39 3.01 0.11 28.91
CA THR A 39 1.95 -0.27 27.97
C THR A 39 0.60 0.40 28.25
N THR A 40 0.35 0.83 29.49
CA THR A 40 -0.86 1.59 29.87
C THR A 40 -0.77 3.09 29.55
N GLN A 41 0.42 3.64 29.28
CA GLN A 41 0.66 5.08 29.08
C GLN A 41 1.19 5.44 27.68
N THR A 42 1.69 4.48 26.89
CA THR A 42 2.18 4.72 25.52
C THR A 42 1.09 5.30 24.61
N MET A 43 1.45 6.28 23.76
CA MET A 43 0.50 6.98 22.88
C MET A 43 0.89 7.05 21.39
N ASP A 44 2.18 7.08 21.07
CA ASP A 44 2.65 7.37 19.71
C ASP A 44 2.96 6.10 18.90
N LYS A 45 2.81 6.17 17.57
CA LYS A 45 3.05 5.04 16.65
C LYS A 45 4.44 4.45 16.82
N ASN A 46 5.48 5.28 16.90
CA ASN A 46 6.88 4.82 16.83
C ASN A 46 7.20 3.97 18.08
N THR A 47 6.84 4.47 19.26
CA THR A 47 6.98 3.74 20.51
C THR A 47 6.04 2.53 20.56
N PHE A 48 4.80 2.65 20.06
CA PHE A 48 3.86 1.52 20.01
C PHE A 48 4.33 0.37 19.12
N THR A 49 4.94 0.65 17.96
CA THR A 49 5.59 -0.38 17.11
C THR A 49 6.63 -1.16 17.89
N ILE A 50 7.46 -0.50 18.70
CA ILE A 50 8.44 -1.19 19.56
C ILE A 50 7.77 -1.93 20.72
N VAL A 51 6.73 -1.37 21.35
CA VAL A 51 5.93 -2.07 22.38
C VAL A 51 5.39 -3.41 21.87
N GLN A 52 4.89 -3.49 20.64
CA GLN A 52 4.40 -4.76 20.07
C GLN A 52 5.49 -5.82 19.84
N HIS A 53 6.77 -5.44 19.82
CA HIS A 53 7.90 -6.38 19.74
C HIS A 53 8.42 -6.80 21.14
N LEU A 54 8.14 -5.98 22.17
CA LEU A 54 8.58 -6.18 23.56
C LEU A 54 7.52 -6.89 24.43
N PHE A 55 6.24 -6.77 24.06
CA PHE A 55 5.11 -7.24 24.86
C PHE A 55 4.09 -7.98 23.99
N GLU A 56 3.61 -9.11 24.50
CA GLU A 56 2.49 -9.85 23.91
C GLU A 56 1.28 -9.87 24.86
N GLY A 57 0.08 -9.79 24.28
CA GLY A 57 -1.20 -9.78 24.99
C GLY A 57 -1.90 -11.14 25.00
N LEU A 58 -3.22 -11.14 25.26
CA LEU A 58 -4.04 -12.36 25.19
C LEU A 58 -4.09 -12.88 23.74
N TYR A 59 -4.26 -11.97 22.80
CA TYR A 59 -4.25 -12.21 21.36
C TYR A 59 -3.14 -11.36 20.72
N ARG A 60 -2.83 -11.65 19.46
CA ARG A 60 -1.99 -10.84 18.57
C ARG A 60 -2.62 -10.77 17.19
N PHE A 61 -2.04 -9.99 16.29
CA PHE A 61 -2.37 -10.03 14.87
C PHE A 61 -1.40 -10.98 14.14
N ASP A 62 -1.90 -11.67 13.12
CA ASP A 62 -1.07 -12.34 12.11
C ASP A 62 -0.76 -11.38 10.94
N ASP A 63 -0.06 -11.89 9.92
CA ASP A 63 0.35 -11.12 8.74
C ASP A 63 -0.84 -10.54 7.96
N ASP A 64 -2.02 -11.17 8.04
CA ASP A 64 -3.29 -10.72 7.44
C ASP A 64 -4.08 -9.76 8.35
N SER A 65 -3.49 -9.29 9.46
CA SER A 65 -4.14 -8.48 10.50
C SER A 65 -5.36 -9.16 11.16
N THR A 66 -5.41 -10.49 11.18
CA THR A 66 -6.47 -11.27 11.84
C THR A 66 -6.11 -11.55 13.31
N PRO A 67 -7.05 -11.40 14.26
CA PRO A 67 -6.82 -11.75 15.67
C PRO A 67 -6.58 -13.27 15.87
N ILE A 68 -5.36 -13.64 16.23
CA ILE A 68 -4.94 -15.00 16.59
C ILE A 68 -4.52 -15.09 18.08
N PRO A 69 -4.59 -16.27 18.72
CA PRO A 69 -4.19 -16.42 20.13
C PRO A 69 -2.70 -16.09 20.36
N GLY A 70 -2.45 -15.17 21.27
CA GLY A 70 -1.12 -14.72 21.71
C GLY A 70 -0.68 -15.50 22.94
N LEU A 71 -0.61 -14.89 24.13
CA LEU A 71 -0.39 -15.60 25.40
C LEU A 71 -1.57 -16.50 25.82
N ALA A 72 -2.76 -16.33 25.22
CA ALA A 72 -3.87 -17.27 25.38
C ALA A 72 -3.67 -18.55 24.54
N GLU A 73 -4.11 -19.69 25.09
CA GLU A 73 -4.32 -20.92 24.32
C GLU A 73 -5.65 -20.84 23.55
N LYS A 74 -6.71 -20.37 24.23
CA LYS A 74 -8.08 -20.30 23.69
C LYS A 74 -8.94 -19.27 24.41
N VAL A 75 -10.07 -18.91 23.79
CA VAL A 75 -11.17 -18.16 24.40
C VAL A 75 -12.49 -18.95 24.30
N GLU A 76 -13.30 -18.88 25.35
CA GLU A 76 -14.68 -19.36 25.37
C GLU A 76 -15.60 -18.13 25.49
N ILE A 77 -16.52 -17.95 24.53
CA ILE A 77 -17.45 -16.80 24.47
C ILE A 77 -18.86 -17.31 24.80
N SER A 78 -19.61 -16.60 25.64
CA SER A 78 -20.99 -16.94 26.00
C SER A 78 -21.99 -16.75 24.84
N GLU A 79 -23.13 -17.44 24.88
CA GLU A 79 -24.17 -17.37 23.84
C GLU A 79 -24.75 -15.96 23.62
N ASP A 80 -24.67 -15.09 24.63
CA ASP A 80 -25.09 -13.68 24.57
C ASP A 80 -23.97 -12.71 24.15
N GLY A 81 -22.74 -13.20 23.94
CA GLY A 81 -21.58 -12.38 23.59
C GLY A 81 -21.08 -11.46 24.72
N LEU A 82 -21.55 -11.63 25.97
CA LEU A 82 -21.21 -10.76 27.09
C LEU A 82 -20.05 -11.25 27.96
N THR A 83 -19.66 -12.53 27.87
CA THR A 83 -18.60 -13.10 28.71
C THR A 83 -17.52 -13.75 27.84
N TYR A 84 -16.28 -13.30 28.01
CA TYR A 84 -15.10 -13.85 27.36
C TYR A 84 -14.20 -14.49 28.42
N LYS A 85 -13.98 -15.80 28.32
CA LYS A 85 -13.13 -16.57 29.22
C LYS A 85 -11.88 -17.03 28.47
N PHE A 86 -10.75 -16.41 28.77
CA PHE A 86 -9.45 -16.75 28.21
C PHE A 86 -8.76 -17.80 29.08
N THR A 87 -8.19 -18.81 28.44
CA THR A 87 -7.26 -19.77 29.06
C THR A 87 -5.85 -19.43 28.59
N LEU A 88 -4.93 -19.13 29.50
CA LEU A 88 -3.52 -18.85 29.20
C LEU A 88 -2.76 -20.15 28.87
N LYS A 89 -1.73 -20.04 28.03
CA LYS A 89 -0.84 -21.17 27.71
C LYS A 89 -0.07 -21.66 28.95
N ASP A 90 0.40 -22.90 28.87
CA ASP A 90 1.33 -23.47 29.84
C ASP A 90 2.73 -22.86 29.70
N ASP A 91 3.46 -22.76 30.83
CA ASP A 91 4.87 -22.38 30.93
C ASP A 91 5.30 -21.04 30.28
N ILE A 92 4.37 -20.11 30.03
CA ILE A 92 4.66 -18.72 29.63
C ILE A 92 5.34 -17.92 30.75
N LYS A 93 6.32 -17.09 30.40
CA LYS A 93 7.15 -16.36 31.36
C LYS A 93 7.46 -14.93 30.95
N TRP A 94 7.71 -14.12 31.97
CA TRP A 94 8.40 -12.85 31.87
C TRP A 94 9.89 -13.07 31.57
N SER A 95 10.55 -12.06 31.00
CA SER A 95 12.00 -12.06 30.71
C SER A 95 12.93 -12.29 31.90
N ASN A 96 12.43 -12.26 33.15
CA ASN A 96 13.16 -12.61 34.36
C ASN A 96 12.97 -14.09 34.79
N GLY A 97 12.19 -14.87 34.03
CA GLY A 97 11.84 -16.26 34.31
C GLY A 97 10.65 -16.46 35.28
N GLU A 98 10.01 -15.40 35.78
CA GLU A 98 8.77 -15.51 36.54
C GLU A 98 7.59 -15.87 35.61
N PRO A 99 6.62 -16.70 36.04
CA PRO A 99 5.48 -17.06 35.21
C PRO A 99 4.59 -15.84 34.92
N ILE A 100 4.04 -15.76 33.70
CA ILE A 100 2.95 -14.83 33.40
C ILE A 100 1.62 -15.46 33.84
N THR A 101 0.76 -14.67 34.48
CA THR A 101 -0.49 -15.15 35.07
C THR A 101 -1.69 -14.26 34.71
N ALA A 102 -2.90 -14.79 34.87
CA ALA A 102 -4.15 -14.04 34.67
C ALA A 102 -4.26 -12.80 35.58
N GLN A 103 -3.56 -12.80 36.72
CA GLN A 103 -3.48 -11.68 37.65
C GLN A 103 -2.67 -10.51 37.07
N ASP A 104 -1.70 -10.75 36.19
CA ASP A 104 -0.91 -9.69 35.54
C ASP A 104 -1.76 -8.89 34.52
N PHE A 105 -2.71 -9.55 33.85
CA PHE A 105 -3.73 -8.91 33.01
C PHE A 105 -4.76 -8.16 33.86
N LEU A 106 -5.26 -8.79 34.94
CA LEU A 106 -6.18 -8.13 35.87
C LEU A 106 -5.57 -6.86 36.48
N TYR A 107 -4.27 -6.88 36.79
CA TYR A 107 -3.53 -5.71 37.27
C TYR A 107 -3.41 -4.63 36.18
N SER A 108 -2.88 -4.94 35.00
CA SER A 108 -2.63 -3.92 33.97
C SER A 108 -3.93 -3.27 33.46
N TRP A 109 -5.01 -4.04 33.31
CA TRP A 109 -6.30 -3.53 32.87
C TRP A 109 -6.99 -2.70 33.96
N LYS A 110 -6.89 -3.09 35.25
CA LYS A 110 -7.35 -2.23 36.36
C LYS A 110 -6.56 -0.93 36.42
N LYS A 111 -5.23 -0.98 36.31
CA LYS A 111 -4.35 0.19 36.28
C LYS A 111 -4.72 1.14 35.14
N LEU A 112 -4.98 0.61 33.94
CA LEU A 112 -5.36 1.38 32.76
C LEU A 112 -6.62 2.24 32.96
N VAL A 113 -7.63 1.76 33.70
CA VAL A 113 -8.93 2.47 33.85
C VAL A 113 -9.12 3.17 35.21
N THR A 114 -8.23 2.95 36.17
CA THR A 114 -8.31 3.57 37.52
C THR A 114 -7.98 5.06 37.45
N PRO A 115 -8.81 5.99 37.96
CA PRO A 115 -8.61 7.43 37.81
C PRO A 115 -7.23 7.96 38.24
N GLU A 116 -6.61 7.37 39.26
CA GLU A 116 -5.27 7.76 39.76
C GLU A 116 -4.11 7.35 38.82
N THR A 117 -4.32 6.36 37.95
CA THR A 117 -3.32 5.80 37.04
C THR A 117 -3.79 5.73 35.59
N ILE A 118 -4.90 6.41 35.28
CA ILE A 118 -5.66 6.28 34.03
C ILE A 118 -4.75 6.47 32.82
N GLY A 119 -4.77 5.47 31.93
CA GLY A 119 -4.07 5.54 30.67
C GLY A 119 -4.90 6.23 29.59
N PRO A 120 -4.26 6.86 28.59
CA PRO A 120 -4.96 7.53 27.50
C PRO A 120 -5.82 6.56 26.67
N ASN A 121 -5.46 5.27 26.64
CA ASN A 121 -6.18 4.21 25.94
C ASN A 121 -7.25 3.50 26.78
N ALA A 122 -7.63 4.04 27.96
CA ALA A 122 -8.65 3.44 28.82
C ALA A 122 -10.00 3.20 28.13
N TYR A 123 -10.34 4.00 27.12
CA TYR A 123 -11.57 3.86 26.34
C TYR A 123 -11.72 2.51 25.61
N LEU A 124 -10.61 1.81 25.32
CA LEU A 124 -10.65 0.45 24.74
C LEU A 124 -11.36 -0.55 25.65
N LEU A 125 -11.42 -0.28 26.95
CA LEU A 125 -12.12 -1.08 27.93
C LEU A 125 -13.46 -0.47 28.36
N ASP A 126 -14.00 0.56 27.70
CA ASP A 126 -15.25 1.22 28.14
C ASP A 126 -16.45 0.27 28.17
N ASN A 127 -16.51 -0.69 27.24
CA ASN A 127 -17.54 -1.73 27.19
C ASN A 127 -17.29 -2.88 28.18
N VAL A 128 -16.13 -2.95 28.86
CA VAL A 128 -15.99 -3.83 30.03
C VAL A 128 -16.90 -3.32 31.13
N LYS A 129 -17.67 -4.22 31.74
CA LYS A 129 -18.71 -3.90 32.71
C LYS A 129 -18.20 -3.01 33.85
N ASN A 130 -18.90 -1.90 34.08
CA ASN A 130 -18.55 -0.83 35.01
C ASN A 130 -17.28 -0.02 34.69
N SER A 131 -16.49 -0.36 33.67
CA SER A 131 -15.20 0.27 33.36
C SER A 131 -15.33 1.77 33.11
N LYS A 132 -16.26 2.19 32.23
CA LYS A 132 -16.51 3.61 31.97
C LYS A 132 -16.93 4.39 33.24
N ALA A 133 -17.74 3.77 34.10
CA ALA A 133 -18.14 4.37 35.38
C ALA A 133 -16.98 4.48 36.38
N ILE A 134 -16.06 3.50 36.40
CA ILE A 134 -14.82 3.56 37.21
C ILE A 134 -13.91 4.68 36.69
N ARG A 135 -13.72 4.75 35.36
CA ARG A 135 -12.93 5.79 34.67
C ARG A 135 -13.42 7.20 35.00
N ASN A 136 -14.73 7.38 35.10
CA ASN A 136 -15.38 8.64 35.48
C ASN A 136 -15.36 8.93 37.01
N GLY A 137 -14.84 8.01 37.83
CA GLY A 137 -14.84 8.13 39.30
C GLY A 137 -16.19 7.88 39.97
N GLU A 138 -17.14 7.25 39.27
CA GLU A 138 -18.50 6.97 39.75
C GLU A 138 -18.60 5.64 40.52
N LYS A 139 -17.65 4.72 40.31
CA LYS A 139 -17.60 3.36 40.91
C LYS A 139 -16.19 2.96 41.36
N SER A 140 -16.11 1.95 42.22
CA SER A 140 -14.83 1.37 42.64
C SER A 140 -14.26 0.43 41.58
N VAL A 141 -12.93 0.44 41.39
CA VAL A 141 -12.24 -0.50 40.48
C VAL A 141 -12.47 -1.97 40.84
N ASP A 142 -12.85 -2.28 42.08
CA ASP A 142 -13.20 -3.65 42.49
C ASP A 142 -14.59 -4.11 42.03
N GLU A 143 -15.39 -3.21 41.45
CA GLU A 143 -16.66 -3.54 40.80
C GLU A 143 -16.49 -3.86 39.30
N ILE A 144 -15.29 -3.77 38.72
CA ILE A 144 -15.05 -3.99 37.29
C ILE A 144 -15.39 -5.43 36.88
N GLY A 145 -15.89 -5.60 35.65
CA GLY A 145 -16.16 -6.89 35.01
C GLY A 145 -14.90 -7.68 34.62
N LEU A 146 -13.86 -7.72 35.46
CA LEU A 146 -12.64 -8.49 35.24
C LEU A 146 -12.37 -9.40 36.44
N SER A 147 -12.02 -10.65 36.18
CA SER A 147 -11.58 -11.56 37.23
C SER A 147 -10.53 -12.57 36.75
N ALA A 148 -9.68 -13.00 37.68
CA ALA A 148 -8.69 -14.05 37.49
C ALA A 148 -8.96 -15.19 38.48
N PRO A 149 -9.96 -16.07 38.24
CA PRO A 149 -10.32 -17.15 39.17
C PRO A 149 -9.22 -18.22 39.36
N SER A 150 -8.23 -18.27 38.47
CA SER A 150 -6.98 -19.02 38.66
C SER A 150 -5.85 -18.38 37.85
N ASP A 151 -4.61 -18.78 38.10
CA ASP A 151 -3.42 -18.24 37.43
C ASP A 151 -3.44 -18.35 35.89
N LYS A 152 -4.29 -19.22 35.33
CA LYS A 152 -4.44 -19.43 33.88
C LYS A 152 -5.80 -19.00 33.31
N GLU A 153 -6.73 -18.53 34.13
CA GLU A 153 -8.09 -18.22 33.69
C GLU A 153 -8.35 -16.73 33.91
N PHE A 154 -8.55 -15.99 32.83
CA PHE A 154 -8.91 -14.57 32.84
C PHE A 154 -10.31 -14.40 32.23
N VAL A 155 -11.21 -13.75 32.95
CA VAL A 155 -12.61 -13.59 32.55
C VAL A 155 -12.96 -12.12 32.45
N VAL A 156 -13.53 -11.74 31.31
CA VAL A 156 -14.04 -10.41 31.00
C VAL A 156 -15.56 -10.48 30.83
N GLU A 157 -16.27 -9.63 31.57
CA GLU A 157 -17.71 -9.36 31.40
C GLU A 157 -17.88 -8.00 30.72
N LEU A 158 -18.63 -7.96 29.62
CA LEU A 158 -18.98 -6.75 28.88
C LEU A 158 -20.36 -6.21 29.30
N GLU A 159 -20.62 -4.92 29.06
CA GLU A 159 -21.97 -4.36 29.17
C GLU A 159 -22.86 -4.76 28.00
N GLN A 160 -22.26 -4.87 26.80
CA GLN A 160 -22.94 -5.15 25.54
C GLN A 160 -22.09 -6.06 24.66
N ALA A 161 -22.72 -6.87 23.82
CA ALA A 161 -21.99 -7.76 22.90
C ALA A 161 -21.19 -6.93 21.88
N GLN A 162 -19.92 -7.27 21.69
CA GLN A 162 -19.00 -6.54 20.83
C GLN A 162 -18.24 -7.51 19.93
N PRO A 163 -18.68 -7.71 18.67
CA PRO A 163 -18.02 -8.63 17.74
C PRO A 163 -16.53 -8.34 17.53
N SER A 164 -16.13 -7.06 17.61
CA SER A 164 -14.73 -6.61 17.47
C SER A 164 -13.86 -6.82 18.73
N PHE A 165 -14.37 -7.40 19.83
CA PHE A 165 -13.62 -7.44 21.09
C PHE A 165 -12.31 -8.24 21.01
N LEU A 166 -12.24 -9.28 20.17
CA LEU A 166 -10.97 -10.00 19.93
C LEU A 166 -9.91 -9.12 19.25
N THR A 167 -10.33 -8.26 18.32
CA THR A 167 -9.46 -7.25 17.69
C THR A 167 -8.95 -6.23 18.73
N VAL A 168 -9.77 -5.84 19.70
CA VAL A 168 -9.36 -4.94 20.78
C VAL A 168 -8.29 -5.58 21.68
N VAL A 169 -8.46 -6.85 22.10
CA VAL A 169 -7.50 -7.53 22.98
C VAL A 169 -6.23 -8.03 22.29
N SER A 170 -6.13 -7.89 20.97
CA SER A 170 -4.88 -8.01 20.20
C SER A 170 -3.98 -6.78 20.30
N ILE A 171 -4.48 -5.63 20.76
CA ILE A 171 -3.71 -4.37 20.81
C ILE A 171 -2.72 -4.42 21.97
N GLY A 172 -1.42 -4.23 21.69
CA GLY A 172 -0.33 -4.34 22.67
C GLY A 172 -0.43 -3.43 23.91
N TRP A 173 -1.28 -2.40 23.91
CA TRP A 173 -1.59 -1.60 25.10
C TRP A 173 -2.34 -2.39 26.19
N LEU A 174 -3.00 -3.50 25.82
CA LEU A 174 -3.70 -4.42 26.72
C LEU A 174 -2.84 -5.64 27.14
N ALA A 175 -1.53 -5.59 26.88
CA ALA A 175 -0.56 -6.56 27.39
C ALA A 175 -0.57 -6.62 28.94
N PRO A 176 -0.17 -7.75 29.55
CA PRO A 176 -0.08 -7.87 31.00
C PRO A 176 1.01 -6.93 31.56
N GLN A 177 0.98 -6.70 32.88
CA GLN A 177 2.11 -6.09 33.59
C GLN A 177 2.33 -6.84 34.91
N ASN A 178 3.58 -7.25 35.19
CA ASN A 178 3.95 -7.92 36.44
C ASN A 178 3.77 -6.95 37.63
N GLN A 179 2.71 -7.16 38.42
CA GLN A 179 2.34 -6.25 39.52
C GLN A 179 3.50 -6.02 40.50
N ALA A 180 4.15 -7.10 40.94
CA ALA A 180 5.21 -7.04 41.95
C ALA A 180 6.45 -6.27 41.45
N PHE A 181 6.76 -6.38 40.15
CA PHE A 181 7.83 -5.60 39.53
C PHE A 181 7.44 -4.12 39.38
N VAL A 182 6.26 -3.82 38.83
CA VAL A 182 5.78 -2.43 38.65
C VAL A 182 5.74 -1.67 39.98
N GLU A 183 5.14 -2.26 41.02
CA GLU A 183 5.06 -1.65 42.36
C GLU A 183 6.45 -1.45 43.00
N LYS A 184 7.41 -2.34 42.70
CA LYS A 184 8.79 -2.25 43.20
C LYS A 184 9.58 -1.11 42.52
N GLN A 185 9.43 -0.90 41.22
CA GLN A 185 10.10 0.20 40.52
C GLN A 185 9.39 1.55 40.75
N GLY A 186 8.07 1.53 40.91
CA GLY A 186 7.27 2.72 41.16
C GLY A 186 7.42 3.77 40.05
N LYS A 187 7.91 4.97 40.40
CA LYS A 187 8.11 6.09 39.45
C LYS A 187 9.20 5.83 38.40
N ASP A 188 10.07 4.84 38.63
CA ASP A 188 11.18 4.51 37.75
C ASP A 188 10.79 3.36 36.79
N TYR A 189 9.56 2.83 36.88
CA TYR A 189 9.04 1.86 35.90
C TYR A 189 9.03 2.45 34.48
N ALA A 190 9.55 1.69 33.51
CA ALA A 190 9.55 2.04 32.10
C ALA A 190 10.28 3.35 31.70
N THR A 191 11.18 3.86 32.54
CA THR A 191 12.04 5.02 32.21
C THR A 191 13.32 4.66 31.44
N ASP A 192 13.72 3.40 31.52
CA ASP A 192 14.90 2.80 30.89
C ASP A 192 14.75 1.27 30.77
N SER A 193 15.71 0.60 30.13
CA SER A 193 15.68 -0.85 29.89
C SER A 193 15.87 -1.72 31.16
N ASP A 194 16.44 -1.19 32.25
CA ASP A 194 16.68 -1.95 33.48
C ASP A 194 15.43 -2.00 34.38
N HIS A 195 14.51 -1.04 34.21
CA HIS A 195 13.24 -0.94 34.95
C HIS A 195 12.04 -1.44 34.13
N LEU A 196 12.26 -2.44 33.27
CA LEU A 196 11.23 -3.12 32.46
C LEU A 196 11.30 -4.65 32.60
N LEU A 197 10.17 -5.30 32.33
CA LEU A 197 10.07 -6.74 32.05
C LEU A 197 9.30 -6.93 30.75
N TYR A 198 9.63 -7.98 30.01
CA TYR A 198 9.15 -8.22 28.66
C TYR A 198 8.35 -9.54 28.61
N SER A 199 7.22 -9.55 27.90
CA SER A 199 6.41 -10.75 27.66
C SER A 199 6.44 -11.23 26.20
N GLY A 200 6.99 -10.42 25.30
CA GLY A 200 7.04 -10.68 23.86
C GLY A 200 8.38 -11.24 23.37
N PRO A 201 8.56 -11.31 22.03
CA PRO A 201 9.71 -11.96 21.38
C PRO A 201 11.06 -11.27 21.57
N PHE A 202 11.09 -9.99 21.96
CA PHE A 202 12.33 -9.25 22.20
C PHE A 202 12.39 -8.62 23.60
N ILE A 203 13.61 -8.44 24.10
CA ILE A 203 13.96 -7.58 25.23
C ILE A 203 14.65 -6.32 24.73
N LEU A 204 14.48 -5.20 25.44
CA LEU A 204 15.21 -3.97 25.15
C LEU A 204 16.52 -3.91 25.95
N THR A 205 17.60 -3.45 25.35
CA THR A 205 18.86 -3.12 26.04
C THR A 205 19.39 -1.76 25.61
N ASP A 206 20.20 -1.17 26.48
CA ASP A 206 20.98 0.04 26.22
C ASP A 206 20.09 1.26 25.85
N TRP A 207 18.95 1.42 26.54
CA TRP A 207 18.00 2.51 26.33
C TRP A 207 17.61 3.23 27.64
N ASP A 208 17.59 4.56 27.58
CA ASP A 208 16.86 5.44 28.50
C ASP A 208 16.01 6.47 27.72
N ALA A 209 15.10 7.16 28.41
CA ALA A 209 14.22 8.18 27.80
C ALA A 209 14.92 9.40 27.16
N SER A 210 16.26 9.49 27.22
CA SER A 210 17.08 10.50 26.53
C SER A 210 17.89 9.94 25.35
N SER A 211 17.80 8.64 25.09
CA SER A 211 18.62 7.92 24.12
C SER A 211 18.08 8.05 22.69
N ASP A 212 18.94 8.48 21.77
CA ASP A 212 18.66 8.49 20.33
C ASP A 212 18.85 7.11 19.66
N THR A 213 19.33 6.10 20.39
CA THR A 213 19.54 4.73 19.89
C THR A 213 19.05 3.70 20.91
N TRP A 214 18.59 2.53 20.45
CA TRP A 214 18.24 1.40 21.31
C TRP A 214 18.46 0.07 20.59
N THR A 215 18.54 -1.03 21.35
CA THR A 215 18.73 -2.37 20.79
C THR A 215 17.66 -3.33 21.30
N LEU A 216 16.96 -4.00 20.39
CA LEU A 216 16.12 -5.15 20.69
C LEU A 216 16.96 -6.42 20.53
N LYS A 217 16.87 -7.34 21.48
CA LYS A 217 17.54 -8.66 21.44
C LYS A 217 16.50 -9.75 21.64
N GLN A 218 16.66 -10.91 21.00
CA GLN A 218 15.74 -12.04 21.17
C GLN A 218 15.53 -12.36 22.66
N ASN A 219 14.28 -12.54 23.09
CA ASN A 219 13.93 -12.94 24.45
C ASN A 219 14.01 -14.47 24.59
N PRO A 220 14.98 -15.03 25.33
CA PRO A 220 15.14 -16.48 25.44
C PRO A 220 14.08 -17.16 26.34
N GLU A 221 13.31 -16.39 27.12
CA GLU A 221 12.21 -16.92 27.96
C GLU A 221 10.83 -16.79 27.28
N TYR A 222 10.78 -16.22 26.07
CA TYR A 222 9.55 -16.13 25.29
C TYR A 222 9.10 -17.51 24.80
N TYR A 223 7.78 -17.77 24.84
CA TYR A 223 7.23 -19.12 24.65
C TYR A 223 7.42 -19.66 23.21
N ASP A 224 7.52 -18.75 22.23
CA ASP A 224 7.66 -19.03 20.79
C ASP A 224 9.08 -18.64 20.29
N ALA A 225 10.08 -18.61 21.19
CA ALA A 225 11.43 -18.11 20.88
C ALA A 225 12.12 -18.83 19.71
N ASP A 226 11.84 -20.12 19.50
CA ASP A 226 12.36 -20.90 18.36
C ASP A 226 11.85 -20.38 17.00
N GLU A 227 10.72 -19.67 16.96
CA GLU A 227 10.21 -19.03 15.73
C GLU A 227 10.78 -17.63 15.48
N VAL A 228 11.36 -16.98 16.49
CA VAL A 228 12.06 -15.69 16.33
C VAL A 228 13.43 -15.92 15.67
N LYS A 229 13.59 -15.50 14.41
CA LYS A 229 14.83 -15.73 13.65
C LYS A 229 15.87 -14.61 13.82
N LEU A 230 15.43 -13.37 14.07
CA LEU A 230 16.32 -12.23 14.33
C LEU A 230 16.91 -12.32 15.75
N GLU A 231 18.24 -12.25 15.84
CA GLU A 231 18.97 -12.19 17.11
C GLU A 231 18.97 -10.77 17.70
N GLU A 232 19.08 -9.74 16.85
CA GLU A 232 19.29 -8.36 17.24
C GLU A 232 18.70 -7.35 16.23
N VAL A 233 18.00 -6.33 16.71
CA VAL A 233 17.56 -5.18 15.90
C VAL A 233 18.07 -3.92 16.59
N LYS A 234 19.03 -3.23 15.96
CA LYS A 234 19.53 -1.94 16.44
C LYS A 234 18.77 -0.82 15.74
N VAL A 235 18.33 0.18 16.50
CA VAL A 235 17.54 1.29 15.99
C VAL A 235 18.24 2.61 16.28
N ASN A 236 18.31 3.49 15.29
CA ASN A 236 18.85 4.84 15.41
C ASN A 236 17.78 5.90 15.08
N THR A 237 17.71 6.96 15.87
CA THR A 237 16.87 8.13 15.58
C THR A 237 17.51 8.97 14.47
N ILE A 238 16.85 9.07 13.33
CA ILE A 238 17.32 9.80 12.15
C ILE A 238 16.16 10.64 11.60
N LYS A 239 16.31 11.96 11.63
CA LYS A 239 15.24 12.91 11.26
C LYS A 239 15.29 13.34 9.80
N GLU A 240 16.50 13.48 9.25
CA GLU A 240 16.75 13.91 7.88
C GLU A 240 16.85 12.69 6.95
N GLU A 241 16.00 12.63 5.93
CA GLU A 241 15.92 11.47 5.02
C GLU A 241 17.26 11.22 4.30
N ASN A 242 17.94 12.29 3.93
CA ASN A 242 19.26 12.23 3.30
C ASN A 242 20.31 11.55 4.19
N THR A 243 20.22 11.69 5.52
CA THR A 243 21.14 11.04 6.46
C THR A 243 20.92 9.53 6.46
N GLY A 244 19.65 9.10 6.51
CA GLY A 244 19.29 7.67 6.42
C GLY A 244 19.70 7.05 5.08
N ILE A 245 19.46 7.76 3.97
CA ILE A 245 19.88 7.32 2.62
C ILE A 245 21.40 7.12 2.54
N ASN A 246 22.21 8.04 3.06
CA ASN A 246 23.67 7.89 3.04
C ASN A 246 24.15 6.68 3.85
N LEU A 247 23.51 6.41 5.01
CA LEU A 247 23.85 5.26 5.86
C LEU A 247 23.39 3.93 5.27
N TYR A 248 22.24 3.91 4.58
CA TYR A 248 21.82 2.75 3.79
C TYR A 248 22.81 2.47 2.65
N GLN A 249 23.25 3.50 1.93
CA GLN A 249 24.23 3.37 0.85
C GLN A 249 25.64 2.97 1.32
N SER A 250 26.03 3.27 2.56
CA SER A 250 27.29 2.77 3.15
C SER A 250 27.19 1.35 3.72
N GLY A 251 25.98 0.82 3.88
CA GLY A 251 25.71 -0.46 4.55
C GLY A 251 25.73 -0.37 6.09
N ASP A 252 25.56 0.83 6.64
CA ASP A 252 25.39 1.07 8.08
C ASP A 252 23.90 1.05 8.51
N LEU A 253 22.97 0.99 7.55
CA LEU A 253 21.54 0.71 7.75
C LEU A 253 21.06 -0.33 6.73
N ASP A 254 20.20 -1.24 7.16
CA ASP A 254 19.48 -2.19 6.30
C ASP A 254 18.11 -1.65 5.84
N LEU A 255 17.55 -0.66 6.56
CA LEU A 255 16.26 -0.04 6.24
C LEU A 255 16.20 1.44 6.62
N THR A 256 15.74 2.28 5.69
CA THR A 256 15.42 3.69 5.92
C THR A 256 14.16 4.11 5.18
N ARG A 257 13.40 5.06 5.74
CA ARG A 257 12.26 5.69 5.05
C ARG A 257 12.72 6.80 4.10
N ILE A 258 11.98 6.99 3.00
CA ILE A 258 12.14 8.08 2.03
C ILE A 258 10.76 8.68 1.64
N SER A 259 10.75 9.91 1.10
CA SER A 259 9.55 10.60 0.56
C SER A 259 9.92 11.60 -0.55
N GLY A 260 8.93 12.12 -1.29
CA GLY A 260 9.10 13.22 -2.24
C GLY A 260 10.12 12.93 -3.35
N GLN A 261 11.07 13.86 -3.53
CA GLN A 261 12.15 13.72 -4.50
C GLN A 261 12.97 12.43 -4.33
N TYR A 262 13.07 11.90 -3.11
CA TYR A 262 13.83 10.68 -2.86
C TYR A 262 13.10 9.42 -3.34
N VAL A 263 11.76 9.40 -3.31
CA VAL A 263 10.97 8.33 -3.95
C VAL A 263 11.21 8.36 -5.46
N GLN A 264 11.18 9.53 -6.10
CA GLN A 264 11.51 9.65 -7.53
C GLN A 264 12.94 9.18 -7.84
N GLN A 265 13.90 9.49 -6.97
CA GLN A 265 15.31 9.12 -7.15
C GLN A 265 15.61 7.63 -6.93
N TYR A 266 14.88 6.97 -6.03
CA TYR A 266 15.19 5.60 -5.57
C TYR A 266 14.10 4.55 -5.89
N SER A 267 13.02 4.90 -6.60
CA SER A 267 11.96 3.94 -7.02
C SER A 267 12.43 2.81 -7.95
N ASP A 268 13.66 2.90 -8.48
CA ASP A 268 14.31 1.87 -9.30
C ASP A 268 15.33 1.02 -8.51
N ASP A 269 15.54 1.30 -7.21
CA ASP A 269 16.42 0.49 -6.36
C ASP A 269 15.75 -0.87 -6.04
N PRO A 270 16.43 -2.02 -6.17
CA PRO A 270 15.86 -3.32 -5.85
C PRO A 270 15.42 -3.50 -4.38
N GLY A 271 15.92 -2.66 -3.46
CA GLY A 271 15.47 -2.58 -2.07
C GLY A 271 14.31 -1.60 -1.83
N TYR A 272 13.80 -0.93 -2.88
CA TYR A 272 12.63 -0.07 -2.77
C TYR A 272 11.38 -0.89 -2.46
N ILE A 273 10.74 -0.57 -1.34
CA ILE A 273 9.53 -1.23 -0.84
C ILE A 273 8.52 -0.19 -0.38
N THR A 274 7.27 -0.31 -0.85
CA THR A 274 6.14 0.53 -0.44
C THR A 274 5.34 -0.19 0.65
N TYR A 275 5.06 0.48 1.77
CA TYR A 275 4.16 -0.01 2.81
C TYR A 275 2.92 0.88 2.92
N SER A 276 1.73 0.30 2.84
CA SER A 276 0.47 1.01 3.09
C SER A 276 0.25 1.24 4.59
N ASP A 277 -0.27 2.41 4.96
CA ASP A 277 -0.82 2.67 6.29
C ASP A 277 -2.24 3.17 6.07
N VAL A 278 -3.22 2.59 6.76
CA VAL A 278 -4.58 3.13 6.77
C VAL A 278 -4.61 4.27 7.79
N ALA A 279 -4.39 5.49 7.31
CA ALA A 279 -4.06 6.66 8.13
C ALA A 279 -4.77 7.94 7.67
N ASN A 280 -5.31 8.70 8.63
CA ASN A 280 -5.73 10.07 8.42
C ASN A 280 -4.63 11.01 8.94
N TYR A 281 -3.96 11.74 8.05
CA TYR A 281 -3.14 12.90 8.42
C TYR A 281 -4.02 14.14 8.42
N TYR A 282 -3.89 15.04 9.39
CA TYR A 282 -4.82 16.15 9.52
C TYR A 282 -4.22 17.41 10.13
N LEU A 283 -4.81 18.54 9.72
CA LEU A 283 -4.67 19.82 10.40
C LEU A 283 -5.76 19.96 11.46
N ASP A 284 -5.35 19.96 12.73
CA ASP A 284 -6.21 20.11 13.90
C ASP A 284 -6.32 21.57 14.34
N PHE A 285 -7.47 21.92 14.91
CA PHE A 285 -7.80 23.27 15.41
C PHE A 285 -8.01 23.23 16.92
N ASN A 286 -7.31 24.07 17.68
CA ASN A 286 -7.65 24.29 19.09
C ASN A 286 -8.82 25.27 19.22
N LYS A 287 -10.00 24.72 19.54
CA LYS A 287 -11.30 25.39 19.58
C LYS A 287 -11.61 26.00 20.96
N LYS A 288 -10.65 25.95 21.90
CA LYS A 288 -10.70 26.55 23.24
C LYS A 288 -11.21 27.99 23.22
N ALA A 289 -12.16 28.30 24.11
CA ALA A 289 -12.77 29.62 24.23
C ALA A 289 -11.72 30.74 24.35
N GLY A 290 -11.85 31.78 23.51
CA GLY A 290 -10.90 32.89 23.40
C GLY A 290 -9.85 32.73 22.28
N SER A 291 -9.69 31.52 21.72
CA SER A 291 -8.94 31.30 20.46
C SER A 291 -9.70 31.89 19.27
N PRO A 292 -9.04 32.50 18.26
CA PRO A 292 -9.67 32.82 16.98
C PRO A 292 -10.33 31.59 16.34
N LEU A 293 -9.75 30.40 16.54
CA LEU A 293 -10.25 29.13 15.98
C LEU A 293 -11.49 28.57 16.70
N ALA A 294 -11.97 29.21 17.76
CA ALA A 294 -13.34 28.97 18.25
C ALA A 294 -14.39 29.40 17.20
N ASN A 295 -14.04 30.30 16.28
CA ASN A 295 -14.91 30.76 15.19
C ASN A 295 -15.06 29.71 14.07
N THR A 296 -16.29 29.26 13.82
CA THR A 296 -16.57 28.24 12.79
C THR A 296 -16.31 28.74 11.35
N HIS A 297 -16.54 30.03 11.06
CA HIS A 297 -16.25 30.60 9.74
C HIS A 297 -14.74 30.59 9.44
N LEU A 298 -13.89 30.87 10.44
CA LEU A 298 -12.44 30.76 10.30
C LEU A 298 -12.00 29.31 10.00
N ARG A 299 -12.55 28.33 10.73
CA ARG A 299 -12.22 26.91 10.49
C ARG A 299 -12.66 26.43 9.12
N LYS A 300 -13.86 26.81 8.66
CA LYS A 300 -14.34 26.50 7.30
C LYS A 300 -13.50 27.14 6.22
N ALA A 301 -13.12 28.42 6.39
CA ALA A 301 -12.20 29.10 5.48
C ALA A 301 -10.87 28.36 5.35
N ILE A 302 -10.25 27.95 6.47
CA ILE A 302 -9.00 27.19 6.45
C ILE A 302 -9.20 25.80 5.80
N SER A 303 -10.26 25.08 6.16
CA SER A 303 -10.55 23.73 5.64
C SER A 303 -10.74 23.70 4.12
N GLN A 304 -11.30 24.76 3.53
CA GLN A 304 -11.60 24.83 2.10
C GLN A 304 -10.49 25.52 1.29
N ALA A 305 -9.44 26.06 1.95
CA ALA A 305 -8.35 26.83 1.33
C ALA A 305 -7.05 26.03 1.08
N ILE A 306 -7.03 24.73 1.34
CA ILE A 306 -5.85 23.87 1.14
C ILE A 306 -6.13 22.90 -0.01
N ASP A 307 -5.38 23.03 -1.10
CA ASP A 307 -5.44 22.09 -2.22
C ASP A 307 -4.75 20.76 -1.82
N LYS A 308 -5.56 19.74 -1.57
CA LYS A 308 -5.09 18.43 -1.12
C LYS A 308 -4.49 17.61 -2.27
N ASP A 309 -4.94 17.81 -3.51
CA ASP A 309 -4.39 17.15 -4.70
C ASP A 309 -2.96 17.63 -4.95
N ALA A 310 -2.73 18.94 -4.92
CA ALA A 310 -1.39 19.51 -5.08
C ALA A 310 -0.47 19.15 -3.90
N LEU A 311 -0.97 19.07 -2.66
CA LEU A 311 -0.20 18.54 -1.52
C LEU A 311 0.30 17.11 -1.80
N THR A 312 -0.59 16.18 -2.18
CA THR A 312 -0.20 14.78 -2.36
C THR A 312 0.63 14.54 -3.62
N LYS A 313 0.31 15.21 -4.72
CA LYS A 313 0.99 15.03 -6.01
C LYS A 313 2.34 15.76 -6.10
N SER A 314 2.46 16.95 -5.52
CA SER A 314 3.63 17.81 -5.75
C SER A 314 4.55 18.00 -4.54
N VAL A 315 4.05 17.77 -3.32
CA VAL A 315 4.86 17.91 -2.09
C VAL A 315 5.26 16.54 -1.54
N LEU A 316 4.30 15.62 -1.42
CA LEU A 316 4.54 14.29 -0.87
C LEU A 316 5.09 13.31 -1.92
N ASN A 317 4.43 13.19 -3.08
CA ASN A 317 4.83 12.35 -4.21
C ASN A 317 5.35 10.95 -3.80
N ASP A 318 4.65 10.32 -2.87
CA ASP A 318 4.99 9.03 -2.23
C ASP A 318 3.81 8.03 -2.30
N GLY A 319 2.93 8.21 -3.28
CA GLY A 319 1.68 7.44 -3.45
C GLY A 319 0.47 8.01 -2.69
N SER A 320 0.65 9.05 -1.88
CA SER A 320 -0.42 9.69 -1.07
C SER A 320 -1.64 10.16 -1.89
N LYS A 321 -2.81 10.28 -1.23
CA LYS A 321 -4.10 10.65 -1.85
C LYS A 321 -4.89 11.72 -1.07
N PRO A 322 -5.70 12.55 -1.75
CA PRO A 322 -6.68 13.39 -1.08
C PRO A 322 -7.72 12.56 -0.31
N LEU A 323 -8.02 13.01 0.91
CA LEU A 323 -9.13 12.55 1.74
C LEU A 323 -9.96 13.75 2.19
N ASN A 324 -11.26 13.62 1.98
CA ASN A 324 -12.25 14.63 2.33
C ASN A 324 -13.16 14.15 3.48
N GLY A 325 -12.79 13.09 4.20
CA GLY A 325 -13.51 12.56 5.37
C GLY A 325 -12.60 12.26 6.56
N LEU A 326 -13.17 11.86 7.70
CA LEU A 326 -12.43 11.45 8.90
C LEU A 326 -11.84 10.05 8.72
N ILE A 327 -12.61 9.15 8.11
CA ILE A 327 -12.24 7.74 7.92
C ILE A 327 -11.51 7.55 6.58
N PRO A 328 -10.29 6.98 6.59
CA PRO A 328 -9.59 6.52 5.38
C PRO A 328 -10.37 5.47 4.58
N ARG A 329 -10.05 5.35 3.28
CA ARG A 329 -10.61 4.31 2.40
C ARG A 329 -10.13 2.93 2.84
N ASN A 330 -10.99 1.93 2.69
CA ASN A 330 -10.73 0.51 2.99
C ASN A 330 -10.41 0.22 4.47
N LEU A 331 -10.66 1.14 5.40
CA LEU A 331 -10.48 0.88 6.85
C LEU A 331 -11.50 -0.14 7.38
N TYR A 332 -12.77 0.08 7.05
CA TYR A 332 -13.88 -0.64 7.63
C TYR A 332 -14.98 -0.80 6.58
N LYS A 333 -15.39 -2.05 6.36
CA LYS A 333 -16.52 -2.41 5.52
C LYS A 333 -17.67 -2.85 6.40
N ASN A 334 -18.89 -2.46 6.03
CA ASN A 334 -20.10 -2.94 6.69
C ASN A 334 -20.16 -4.48 6.55
N PRO A 335 -20.17 -5.28 7.63
CA PRO A 335 -20.18 -6.74 7.51
C PRO A 335 -21.45 -7.32 6.87
N ASP A 336 -22.56 -6.57 6.81
CA ASP A 336 -23.81 -7.01 6.17
C ASP A 336 -23.85 -6.71 4.66
N THR A 337 -23.24 -5.60 4.21
CA THR A 337 -23.28 -5.15 2.79
C THR A 337 -21.92 -5.20 2.08
N SER A 338 -20.83 -5.38 2.81
CA SER A 338 -19.42 -5.22 2.40
C SER A 338 -19.02 -3.84 1.86
N GLU A 339 -19.91 -2.85 1.92
CA GLU A 339 -19.62 -1.47 1.51
C GLU A 339 -18.59 -0.80 2.43
N ASP A 340 -17.57 -0.16 1.84
CA ASP A 340 -16.59 0.65 2.55
C ASP A 340 -17.23 1.92 3.15
N PHE A 341 -16.90 2.24 4.41
CA PHE A 341 -17.49 3.39 5.09
C PHE A 341 -17.17 4.74 4.40
N ARG A 342 -15.97 4.93 3.86
CA ARG A 342 -15.60 6.19 3.20
C ARG A 342 -16.37 6.34 1.87
N ALA A 343 -16.63 5.26 1.16
CA ALA A 343 -17.55 5.26 0.02
C ALA A 343 -18.99 5.62 0.43
N PHE A 344 -19.51 4.98 1.49
CA PHE A 344 -20.87 5.19 2.01
C PHE A 344 -21.12 6.63 2.52
N SER A 345 -20.14 7.21 3.22
CA SER A 345 -20.23 8.55 3.81
C SER A 345 -19.84 9.68 2.85
N GLY A 346 -19.16 9.37 1.74
CA GLY A 346 -18.84 10.33 0.67
C GLY A 346 -17.81 11.39 1.08
N ASP A 347 -17.80 12.54 0.40
CA ASP A 347 -16.83 13.62 0.62
C ASP A 347 -17.43 14.77 1.44
N GLN A 348 -16.71 15.23 2.46
CA GLN A 348 -17.18 16.24 3.43
C GLN A 348 -16.33 17.53 3.37
N SER A 349 -15.04 17.43 3.69
CA SER A 349 -14.05 18.52 3.71
C SER A 349 -13.39 18.69 2.34
N VAL A 350 -14.13 19.18 1.35
CA VAL A 350 -13.63 19.39 -0.03
C VAL A 350 -12.96 20.76 -0.20
N TYR A 351 -11.87 20.81 -0.97
CA TYR A 351 -11.20 22.06 -1.37
C TYR A 351 -12.11 22.91 -2.27
N ASP A 352 -12.33 24.17 -1.88
CA ASP A 352 -13.11 25.15 -2.64
C ASP A 352 -12.67 26.56 -2.25
N VAL A 353 -11.67 27.09 -2.96
CA VAL A 353 -11.11 28.42 -2.70
C VAL A 353 -12.15 29.55 -2.76
N THR A 354 -13.23 29.39 -3.52
CA THR A 354 -14.29 30.41 -3.62
C THR A 354 -15.10 30.44 -2.33
N LYS A 355 -15.60 29.28 -1.86
CA LYS A 355 -16.29 29.19 -0.57
C LYS A 355 -15.37 29.54 0.60
N ALA A 356 -14.10 29.14 0.54
CA ALA A 356 -13.10 29.52 1.54
C ALA A 356 -13.00 31.05 1.71
N GLN A 357 -12.97 31.79 0.60
CA GLN A 357 -12.95 33.25 0.59
C GLN A 357 -14.29 33.90 0.99
N GLU A 358 -15.42 33.20 0.90
CA GLU A 358 -16.70 33.64 1.43
C GLU A 358 -16.78 33.47 2.95
N GLU A 359 -16.38 32.32 3.47
CA GLU A 359 -16.28 32.04 4.90
C GLU A 359 -15.23 32.96 5.57
N TRP A 360 -14.11 33.22 4.90
CA TRP A 360 -13.06 34.14 5.37
C TRP A 360 -13.60 35.56 5.58
N LYS A 361 -14.43 36.09 4.67
CA LYS A 361 -15.03 37.42 4.84
C LYS A 361 -15.97 37.49 6.05
N LYS A 362 -16.67 36.39 6.36
CA LYS A 362 -17.49 36.29 7.58
C LYS A 362 -16.59 36.30 8.81
N ALA A 363 -15.54 35.47 8.83
CA ALA A 363 -14.54 35.44 9.91
C ALA A 363 -13.88 36.81 10.14
N GLN A 364 -13.47 37.52 9.09
CA GLN A 364 -12.91 38.87 9.18
C GLN A 364 -13.90 39.88 9.77
N SER A 365 -15.20 39.76 9.48
CA SER A 365 -16.22 40.65 10.07
C SER A 365 -16.45 40.43 11.57
N GLU A 366 -16.08 39.26 12.09
CA GLU A 366 -16.26 38.87 13.50
C GLU A 366 -14.96 38.97 14.32
N LEU A 367 -13.79 38.73 13.70
CA LEU A 367 -12.47 38.67 14.34
C LEU A 367 -11.53 39.82 13.94
N GLY A 368 -11.82 40.52 12.84
CA GLY A 368 -10.99 41.58 12.26
C GLY A 368 -10.12 41.14 11.07
N ASP A 369 -9.64 42.12 10.31
CA ASP A 369 -8.99 41.90 9.00
C ASP A 369 -7.61 41.21 9.05
N LYS A 370 -7.01 41.08 10.24
CA LYS A 370 -5.66 40.51 10.43
C LYS A 370 -5.67 39.48 11.55
N ILE A 371 -5.49 38.22 11.18
CA ILE A 371 -5.47 37.08 12.09
C ILE A 371 -4.07 36.46 12.02
N LYS A 372 -3.48 36.18 13.19
CA LYS A 372 -2.21 35.45 13.30
C LYS A 372 -2.48 34.13 14.00
N LEU A 373 -1.90 33.04 13.50
CA LEU A 373 -1.94 31.72 14.13
C LEU A 373 -0.57 31.05 14.06
N SER A 374 -0.26 30.22 15.05
CA SER A 374 0.90 29.34 15.06
C SER A 374 0.53 27.91 14.65
N LEU A 375 1.32 27.32 13.78
CA LEU A 375 1.20 25.94 13.30
C LEU A 375 2.27 25.06 13.95
N LEU A 376 1.84 24.29 14.96
CA LEU A 376 2.67 23.33 15.70
C LEU A 376 2.90 22.06 14.88
N VAL A 377 4.15 21.75 14.55
CA VAL A 377 4.53 20.57 13.77
C VAL A 377 5.75 19.85 14.36
N SER A 378 5.93 18.59 13.96
CA SER A 378 7.14 17.83 14.28
C SER A 378 8.37 18.38 13.52
N ASP A 379 9.57 18.26 14.10
CA ASP A 379 10.81 18.83 13.55
C ASP A 379 11.51 17.97 12.48
N ASP A 380 10.88 16.86 12.07
CA ASP A 380 11.28 16.04 10.93
C ASP A 380 10.99 16.71 9.57
N ASP A 381 11.52 16.12 8.49
CA ASP A 381 11.41 16.68 7.14
C ASP A 381 9.97 16.71 6.59
N ASN A 382 9.11 15.76 6.97
CA ASN A 382 7.70 15.78 6.54
C ASN A 382 6.90 16.85 7.28
N GLY A 383 7.13 17.01 8.58
CA GLY A 383 6.56 18.10 9.38
C GLY A 383 6.87 19.47 8.77
N LYS A 384 8.13 19.70 8.36
CA LYS A 384 8.56 20.92 7.65
C LYS A 384 7.84 21.08 6.29
N LYS A 385 8.05 20.15 5.35
CA LYS A 385 7.53 20.22 3.97
C LYS A 385 6.01 20.52 3.92
N ILE A 386 5.23 19.79 4.73
CA ILE A 386 3.77 19.95 4.76
C ILE A 386 3.38 21.29 5.39
N SER A 387 4.07 21.71 6.46
CA SER A 387 3.76 22.99 7.13
C SER A 387 4.03 24.21 6.27
N GLU A 388 5.09 24.20 5.46
CA GLU A 388 5.43 25.26 4.52
C GLU A 388 4.41 25.34 3.38
N TYR A 389 3.98 24.19 2.86
CA TYR A 389 2.91 24.14 1.86
C TYR A 389 1.57 24.68 2.40
N VAL A 390 1.15 24.22 3.59
CA VAL A 390 -0.09 24.69 4.24
C VAL A 390 0.00 26.18 4.57
N GLN A 391 1.13 26.67 5.06
CA GLN A 391 1.38 28.10 5.26
C GLN A 391 1.24 28.88 3.95
N SER A 392 1.80 28.40 2.84
CA SER A 392 1.69 29.07 1.54
C SER A 392 0.25 29.15 1.06
N GLN A 393 -0.45 28.00 1.00
CA GLN A 393 -1.84 27.91 0.55
C GLN A 393 -2.77 28.83 1.36
N LEU A 394 -2.67 28.78 2.69
CA LEU A 394 -3.53 29.58 3.55
C LEU A 394 -3.27 31.09 3.43
N GLN A 395 -2.01 31.53 3.32
CA GLN A 395 -1.70 32.95 3.20
C GLN A 395 -1.98 33.51 1.78
N GLU A 396 -1.89 32.67 0.75
CA GLU A 396 -2.27 33.03 -0.62
C GLU A 396 -3.79 33.15 -0.77
N ASN A 397 -4.54 32.15 -0.29
CA ASN A 397 -5.99 32.08 -0.45
C ASN A 397 -6.76 32.99 0.52
N LEU A 398 -6.24 33.21 1.74
CA LEU A 398 -6.91 33.93 2.83
C LEU A 398 -6.16 35.22 3.20
N ASN A 399 -6.19 36.21 2.30
CA ASN A 399 -5.49 37.49 2.49
C ASN A 399 -5.82 38.17 3.84
N GLY A 400 -4.78 38.39 4.66
CA GLY A 400 -4.87 38.92 6.02
C GLY A 400 -4.57 37.88 7.11
N LEU A 401 -4.51 36.59 6.76
CA LEU A 401 -4.01 35.52 7.61
C LEU A 401 -2.47 35.49 7.60
N GLU A 402 -1.87 35.28 8.77
CA GLU A 402 -0.42 35.09 8.95
C GLU A 402 -0.21 33.80 9.75
N ILE A 403 0.51 32.82 9.18
CA ILE A 403 0.80 31.54 9.82
C ILE A 403 2.27 31.50 10.23
N THR A 404 2.57 31.23 11.51
CA THR A 404 3.94 31.05 12.02
C THR A 404 4.20 29.58 12.35
N ILE A 405 5.11 28.93 11.63
CA ILE A 405 5.48 27.53 11.88
C ILE A 405 6.26 27.42 13.20
N ASN A 406 5.84 26.49 14.05
CA ASN A 406 6.43 26.16 15.34
C ASN A 406 6.83 24.68 15.32
N ALA A 407 8.04 24.40 14.83
CA ALA A 407 8.57 23.05 14.73
C ALA A 407 9.20 22.62 16.07
N GLN A 408 8.84 21.43 16.56
CA GLN A 408 9.32 20.88 17.84
C GLN A 408 9.57 19.37 17.74
N PRO A 409 10.41 18.77 18.61
CA PRO A 409 10.52 17.32 18.72
C PRO A 409 9.17 16.64 18.91
N ARG A 410 8.97 15.46 18.30
CA ARG A 410 7.68 14.74 18.28
C ARG A 410 7.03 14.61 19.67
N ASN A 411 7.81 14.25 20.69
CA ASN A 411 7.32 14.09 22.06
C ASN A 411 6.83 15.43 22.66
N ASN A 412 7.48 16.54 22.33
CA ASN A 412 7.04 17.88 22.73
C ASN A 412 5.75 18.28 22.01
N VAL A 413 5.61 17.98 20.72
CA VAL A 413 4.35 18.23 19.97
C VAL A 413 3.17 17.51 20.63
N LEU A 414 3.34 16.24 20.99
CA LEU A 414 2.30 15.46 21.68
C LEU A 414 1.96 16.05 23.05
N GLN A 415 2.98 16.44 23.84
CA GLN A 415 2.77 17.08 25.13
C GLN A 415 2.08 18.45 25.01
N THR A 416 2.49 19.31 24.07
CA THR A 416 1.87 20.63 23.82
C THR A 416 0.42 20.50 23.33
N ARG A 417 0.09 19.47 22.54
CA ARG A 417 -1.31 19.14 22.20
C ARG A 417 -2.10 18.68 23.43
N LYS A 418 -1.53 17.80 24.26
CA LYS A 418 -2.13 17.33 25.52
C LYS A 418 -2.40 18.47 26.51
N ASP A 419 -1.48 19.42 26.62
CA ASP A 419 -1.61 20.63 27.45
C ASP A 419 -2.54 21.70 26.82
N LYS A 420 -3.01 21.47 25.59
CA LYS A 420 -3.92 22.35 24.84
C LYS A 420 -3.32 23.76 24.62
N ASP A 421 -2.01 23.83 24.43
CA ASP A 421 -1.20 25.04 24.25
C ASP A 421 -0.72 25.21 22.80
N TYR A 422 -1.65 25.08 21.86
CA TYR A 422 -1.45 25.26 20.42
C TYR A 422 -2.65 25.98 19.80
N GLU A 423 -2.51 26.48 18.58
CA GLU A 423 -3.62 27.04 17.79
C GLU A 423 -3.95 26.08 16.65
N LEU A 424 -3.02 25.90 15.71
CA LEU A 424 -3.07 24.87 14.67
C LEU A 424 -2.03 23.78 14.99
N SER A 425 -2.32 22.52 14.65
CA SER A 425 -1.29 21.47 14.67
C SER A 425 -1.46 20.48 13.53
N LEU A 426 -0.34 20.10 12.89
CA LEU A 426 -0.32 18.98 11.95
C LEU A 426 -0.10 17.68 12.72
N SER A 427 -0.96 16.69 12.52
CA SER A 427 -0.80 15.38 13.11
C SER A 427 -1.29 14.27 12.18
N GLY A 428 -1.33 13.05 12.69
CA GLY A 428 -1.97 11.93 12.01
C GLY A 428 -2.40 10.86 12.99
N TRP A 429 -3.42 10.12 12.60
CA TRP A 429 -3.96 8.97 13.33
C TRP A 429 -3.94 7.75 12.41
N ILE A 430 -3.59 6.62 12.99
CA ILE A 430 -3.57 5.31 12.35
C ILE A 430 -4.41 4.41 13.24
N ALA A 431 -5.30 3.63 12.63
CA ALA A 431 -6.14 2.73 13.38
C ALA A 431 -5.28 1.62 14.01
N GLY A 432 -5.43 1.39 15.31
CA GLY A 432 -4.88 0.21 15.99
C GLY A 432 -5.71 -1.07 15.74
N SER A 433 -6.82 -0.94 15.02
CA SER A 433 -7.78 -1.99 14.69
C SER A 433 -8.62 -1.55 13.48
N SER A 434 -9.22 -2.50 12.77
CA SER A 434 -10.29 -2.24 11.80
C SER A 434 -11.60 -1.88 12.52
N ASP A 435 -11.66 -0.69 13.10
CA ASP A 435 -12.84 -0.10 13.73
C ASP A 435 -12.95 1.40 13.38
N LEU A 436 -14.16 1.83 13.03
CA LEU A 436 -14.50 3.24 12.81
C LEU A 436 -14.26 4.07 14.07
N ASP A 437 -14.60 3.52 15.24
CA ASP A 437 -14.59 4.27 16.50
C ASP A 437 -13.20 4.84 16.84
N SER A 438 -12.13 4.17 16.38
CA SER A 438 -10.74 4.61 16.57
C SER A 438 -10.51 6.08 16.17
N TYR A 439 -11.19 6.56 15.12
CA TYR A 439 -11.08 7.93 14.64
C TYR A 439 -12.13 8.87 15.24
N PHE A 440 -13.37 8.40 15.43
CA PHE A 440 -14.44 9.22 16.02
C PHE A 440 -14.18 9.51 17.51
N ASN A 441 -13.55 8.57 18.23
CA ASN A 441 -13.14 8.77 19.61
C ASN A 441 -12.18 9.96 19.80
N LEU A 442 -11.47 10.42 18.76
CA LEU A 442 -10.57 11.59 18.86
C LEU A 442 -11.32 12.88 19.21
N TYR A 443 -12.61 12.94 18.89
CA TYR A 443 -13.44 14.15 19.05
C TYR A 443 -14.57 13.99 20.07
N ALA A 444 -14.77 12.80 20.65
CA ALA A 444 -15.72 12.62 21.75
C ALA A 444 -15.37 13.52 22.96
N GLY A 445 -16.38 14.09 23.60
CA GLY A 445 -16.21 15.06 24.69
C GLY A 445 -15.47 14.52 25.92
N ASP A 446 -15.55 13.21 26.18
CA ASP A 446 -14.88 12.52 27.30
C ASP A 446 -13.52 11.89 26.93
N SER A 447 -13.02 12.12 25.71
CA SER A 447 -11.80 11.48 25.20
C SER A 447 -10.51 12.18 25.63
N ALA A 448 -9.53 11.37 26.05
CA ALA A 448 -8.15 11.81 26.32
C ALA A 448 -7.43 12.36 25.06
N TYR A 449 -7.94 12.07 23.86
CA TYR A 449 -7.40 12.51 22.58
C TYR A 449 -8.01 13.81 22.05
N ASN A 450 -9.04 14.34 22.73
CA ASN A 450 -9.72 15.59 22.37
C ASN A 450 -8.88 16.83 22.78
N TYR A 451 -7.69 16.94 22.18
CA TYR A 451 -6.77 18.06 22.33
C TYR A 451 -7.38 19.35 21.79
N GLY A 452 -8.08 19.26 20.66
CA GLY A 452 -8.72 20.38 19.99
C GLY A 452 -9.86 21.02 20.78
N SER A 453 -10.26 20.46 21.93
CA SER A 453 -11.38 20.95 22.76
C SER A 453 -12.66 21.11 21.95
N TYR A 454 -13.00 20.07 21.18
CA TYR A 454 -14.26 19.95 20.50
C TYR A 454 -15.36 19.56 21.51
N GLU A 455 -16.51 20.20 21.41
CA GLU A 455 -17.69 19.90 22.23
C GLU A 455 -18.93 20.01 21.32
N ASN A 456 -19.63 18.90 21.10
CA ASN A 456 -20.90 18.89 20.38
C ASN A 456 -21.77 17.73 20.90
N ALA A 457 -22.89 18.07 21.56
CA ALA A 457 -23.73 17.09 22.23
C ALA A 457 -24.47 16.13 21.27
N ASP A 458 -24.75 16.57 20.04
CA ASP A 458 -25.39 15.73 19.01
C ASP A 458 -24.36 14.73 18.45
N TYR A 459 -23.11 15.16 18.26
CA TYR A 459 -21.98 14.27 17.95
C TYR A 459 -21.77 13.22 19.04
N ASP A 460 -21.63 13.64 20.30
CA ASP A 460 -21.42 12.73 21.44
C ASP A 460 -22.57 11.70 21.60
N ALA A 461 -23.81 12.10 21.29
CA ALA A 461 -24.96 11.21 21.28
C ALA A 461 -24.87 10.16 20.15
N LEU A 462 -24.53 10.57 18.92
CA LEU A 462 -24.38 9.66 17.77
C LEU A 462 -23.27 8.63 18.00
N ILE A 463 -22.12 9.05 18.53
CA ILE A 463 -21.02 8.14 18.90
C ILE A 463 -21.44 7.20 20.03
N THR A 464 -22.16 7.70 21.03
CA THR A 464 -22.69 6.85 22.11
C THR A 464 -23.66 5.78 21.58
N ASP A 465 -24.60 6.16 20.71
CA ASP A 465 -25.55 5.21 20.11
C ASP A 465 -24.85 4.21 19.16
N ALA A 466 -23.80 4.63 18.43
CA ALA A 466 -23.01 3.75 17.56
C ALA A 466 -22.22 2.68 18.33
N ARG A 467 -21.71 3.06 19.51
CA ARG A 467 -21.01 2.17 20.47
C ARG A 467 -21.93 1.27 21.28
N THR A 468 -23.23 1.60 21.35
CA THR A 468 -24.18 0.93 22.26
C THR A 468 -25.43 0.44 21.52
N VAL A 469 -26.45 1.29 21.44
CA VAL A 469 -27.80 0.99 20.89
C VAL A 469 -27.74 0.30 19.52
N ASN A 470 -26.81 0.71 18.66
CA ASN A 470 -26.65 0.24 17.29
C ASN A 470 -25.40 -0.62 17.05
N ALA A 471 -24.62 -0.96 18.10
CA ALA A 471 -23.33 -1.66 17.97
C ALA A 471 -23.40 -3.05 17.31
N ASN A 472 -24.58 -3.68 17.34
CA ASN A 472 -24.86 -4.97 16.70
C ASN A 472 -25.82 -4.82 15.50
N THR A 473 -25.92 -3.62 14.91
CA THR A 473 -26.70 -3.33 13.70
C THR A 473 -25.86 -2.47 12.74
N PRO A 474 -25.02 -3.10 11.90
CA PRO A 474 -24.05 -2.43 11.03
C PRO A 474 -24.58 -1.23 10.24
N ASP A 475 -25.71 -1.38 9.54
CA ASP A 475 -26.32 -0.29 8.75
C ASP A 475 -26.59 0.97 9.59
N LYS A 476 -27.12 0.80 10.80
CA LYS A 476 -27.40 1.94 11.69
C LYS A 476 -26.14 2.52 12.33
N GLN A 477 -25.14 1.67 12.57
CA GLN A 477 -23.84 2.13 13.05
C GLN A 477 -23.17 3.00 11.96
N PHE A 478 -23.28 2.61 10.70
CA PHE A 478 -22.84 3.38 9.54
C PHE A 478 -23.55 4.74 9.44
N GLU A 479 -24.88 4.78 9.53
CA GLU A 479 -25.63 6.05 9.51
C GLU A 479 -25.25 6.96 10.68
N ASN A 480 -25.12 6.42 11.90
CA ASN A 480 -24.68 7.20 13.07
C ASN A 480 -23.30 7.83 12.85
N TYR A 481 -22.32 7.05 12.39
CA TYR A 481 -20.96 7.55 12.14
C TYR A 481 -20.91 8.54 10.97
N LYS A 482 -21.75 8.34 9.93
CA LYS A 482 -21.87 9.29 8.82
C LYS A 482 -22.42 10.64 9.27
N GLU A 483 -23.53 10.66 10.02
CA GLU A 483 -24.11 11.90 10.55
C GLU A 483 -23.12 12.59 11.50
N ALA A 484 -22.39 11.83 12.33
CA ALA A 484 -21.32 12.36 13.18
C ALA A 484 -20.17 12.97 12.36
N GLU A 485 -19.79 12.38 11.24
CA GLU A 485 -18.74 12.88 10.34
C GLU A 485 -19.17 14.15 9.59
N GLU A 486 -20.43 14.22 9.15
CA GLU A 486 -21.05 15.40 8.56
C GLU A 486 -21.05 16.57 9.54
N ILE A 487 -21.45 16.34 10.80
CA ILE A 487 -21.38 17.33 11.88
C ILE A 487 -19.92 17.80 12.08
N LEU A 488 -19.01 16.85 12.29
CA LEU A 488 -17.61 17.13 12.62
C LEU A 488 -16.88 17.93 11.54
N LEU A 489 -17.03 17.56 10.26
CA LEU A 489 -16.25 18.12 9.16
C LEU A 489 -16.99 19.20 8.37
N SER A 490 -18.24 18.95 7.99
CA SER A 490 -19.01 19.86 7.12
C SER A 490 -19.71 20.97 7.91
N GLN A 491 -20.24 20.66 9.10
CA GLN A 491 -20.94 21.65 9.92
C GLN A 491 -19.98 22.44 10.82
N ASP A 492 -19.08 21.77 11.52
CA ASP A 492 -18.19 22.40 12.52
C ASP A 492 -16.75 22.63 12.03
N ALA A 493 -16.32 21.97 10.95
CA ALA A 493 -14.94 21.99 10.47
C ALA A 493 -13.92 21.78 11.60
N ALA A 494 -14.06 20.70 12.36
CA ALA A 494 -13.26 20.43 13.55
C ALA A 494 -11.78 20.09 13.24
N GLN A 495 -11.49 19.64 12.01
CA GLN A 495 -10.15 19.39 11.46
C GLN A 495 -10.18 19.46 9.91
N VAL A 496 -9.01 19.38 9.27
CA VAL A 496 -8.85 19.20 7.81
C VAL A 496 -8.11 17.88 7.52
N PRO A 497 -8.78 16.85 6.96
CA PRO A 497 -8.15 15.56 6.63
C PRO A 497 -7.26 15.55 5.36
N SER A 498 -6.31 14.60 5.28
CA SER A 498 -5.46 14.21 4.14
C SER A 498 -4.96 12.75 4.31
N GLU A 499 -4.57 12.03 3.24
CA GLU A 499 -4.44 10.55 3.27
C GLU A 499 -3.48 9.95 2.20
N LYS A 500 -3.61 8.64 1.96
CA LYS A 500 -2.76 7.62 1.32
C LYS A 500 -3.70 6.44 0.99
N MET A 501 -3.79 5.79 -0.18
CA MET A 501 -2.92 5.71 -1.39
C MET A 501 -3.75 5.26 -2.63
N SER A 502 -3.14 5.09 -3.81
CA SER A 502 -3.68 4.25 -4.90
C SER A 502 -2.68 3.16 -5.28
N GLN A 503 -3.15 1.93 -5.52
CA GLN A 503 -2.26 0.86 -5.99
C GLN A 503 -2.23 0.69 -7.52
N LEU A 504 -3.30 1.02 -8.26
CA LEU A 504 -3.43 0.65 -9.70
C LEU A 504 -2.33 1.24 -10.59
N LEU A 505 -2.09 2.56 -10.52
CA LEU A 505 -1.07 3.22 -11.34
C LEU A 505 0.35 2.76 -10.95
N GLU A 506 0.62 2.62 -9.66
CA GLU A 506 1.91 2.12 -9.15
C GLU A 506 2.19 0.68 -9.62
N ARG A 507 1.19 -0.20 -9.52
CA ARG A 507 1.25 -1.60 -9.97
C ARG A 507 1.58 -1.69 -11.47
N PHE A 508 0.92 -0.89 -12.30
CA PHE A 508 1.23 -0.79 -13.73
C PHE A 508 2.66 -0.27 -13.98
N LEU A 509 3.05 0.85 -13.35
CA LEU A 509 4.39 1.42 -13.49
C LEU A 509 5.50 0.46 -13.01
N ARG A 510 5.22 -0.39 -12.00
CA ARG A 510 6.12 -1.44 -11.53
C ARG A 510 6.27 -2.57 -12.55
N TYR A 511 5.18 -3.05 -13.14
CA TYR A 511 5.22 -4.14 -14.12
C TYR A 511 5.85 -3.72 -15.46
N VAL A 512 5.55 -2.51 -15.97
CA VAL A 512 6.10 -2.04 -17.26
C VAL A 512 7.63 -1.97 -17.25
N LYS A 513 8.25 -1.68 -16.09
CA LYS A 513 9.71 -1.66 -15.92
C LYS A 513 10.38 -3.05 -16.02
N VAL A 514 9.65 -4.16 -15.86
CA VAL A 514 10.22 -5.51 -16.00
C VAL A 514 10.41 -5.83 -17.48
N ASN A 515 11.64 -6.04 -17.92
CA ASN A 515 11.95 -6.48 -19.28
C ASN A 515 11.48 -7.93 -19.48
N THR A 516 10.38 -8.13 -20.21
CA THR A 516 9.77 -9.45 -20.45
C THR A 516 9.79 -9.89 -21.92
N ARG A 517 10.56 -9.20 -22.77
CA ARG A 517 10.64 -9.44 -24.22
C ARG A 517 10.83 -10.92 -24.57
N SER A 518 10.07 -11.41 -25.53
CA SER A 518 10.20 -12.79 -26.03
C SER A 518 11.42 -12.99 -26.96
N ASP A 519 12.03 -14.17 -26.93
CA ASP A 519 13.17 -14.57 -27.78
C ASP A 519 12.78 -15.75 -28.68
N ALA A 520 12.48 -15.46 -29.95
CA ALA A 520 12.12 -16.44 -30.96
C ALA A 520 13.24 -17.47 -31.28
N ALA A 521 14.50 -17.18 -30.97
CA ALA A 521 15.62 -18.12 -31.15
C ALA A 521 15.77 -19.09 -29.96
N SER A 522 15.18 -18.77 -28.80
CA SER A 522 15.23 -19.60 -27.60
C SER A 522 14.44 -20.90 -27.76
N ARG A 523 14.93 -21.96 -27.11
CA ARG A 523 14.32 -23.31 -27.13
C ARG A 523 13.62 -23.68 -25.83
N THR A 524 13.53 -22.75 -24.88
CA THR A 524 12.81 -22.89 -23.61
C THR A 524 11.52 -22.09 -23.65
N THR A 525 10.56 -22.43 -22.80
CA THR A 525 9.39 -21.59 -22.47
C THR A 525 9.33 -21.48 -20.94
N PRO A 526 9.29 -20.27 -20.35
CA PRO A 526 9.44 -18.96 -21.02
C PRO A 526 10.74 -18.81 -21.82
N THR A 527 10.72 -17.99 -22.88
CA THR A 527 11.91 -17.79 -23.71
C THR A 527 12.96 -16.91 -23.04
N THR A 528 12.55 -15.95 -22.20
CA THR A 528 13.46 -15.08 -21.45
C THR A 528 13.22 -15.13 -19.93
N PRO A 529 14.26 -14.88 -19.09
CA PRO A 529 14.13 -14.94 -17.63
C PRO A 529 13.17 -13.90 -17.05
N GLY A 530 13.00 -12.74 -17.69
CA GLY A 530 12.18 -11.65 -17.16
C GLY A 530 10.69 -11.98 -17.08
N GLN A 531 10.18 -12.82 -17.99
CA GLN A 531 8.80 -13.33 -17.91
C GLN A 531 8.59 -14.15 -16.63
N VAL A 532 9.60 -14.93 -16.20
CA VAL A 532 9.58 -15.65 -14.91
C VAL A 532 9.59 -14.67 -13.74
N VAL A 533 10.38 -13.59 -13.83
CA VAL A 533 10.44 -12.55 -12.78
C VAL A 533 9.09 -11.85 -12.64
N LEU A 534 8.46 -11.43 -13.73
CA LEU A 534 7.13 -10.80 -13.69
C LEU A 534 6.08 -11.77 -13.14
N ALA A 535 6.08 -13.04 -13.57
CA ALA A 535 5.21 -14.06 -13.00
C ALA A 535 5.41 -14.24 -11.48
N LYS A 536 6.63 -14.08 -10.95
CA LYS A 536 6.88 -14.16 -9.51
C LYS A 536 6.48 -12.90 -8.73
N ILE A 537 6.55 -11.73 -9.34
CA ILE A 537 5.98 -10.51 -8.77
C ILE A 537 4.44 -10.63 -8.70
N ILE A 538 3.80 -11.11 -9.77
CA ILE A 538 2.35 -11.32 -9.79
C ILE A 538 1.93 -12.43 -8.82
N GLU A 539 2.70 -13.51 -8.70
CA GLU A 539 2.44 -14.58 -7.71
C GLU A 539 2.36 -13.99 -6.28
N GLN A 540 3.28 -13.10 -5.93
CA GLN A 540 3.29 -12.40 -4.65
C GLN A 540 2.09 -11.44 -4.51
N ASP A 541 1.79 -10.63 -5.53
CA ASP A 541 0.65 -9.70 -5.51
C ASP A 541 -0.71 -10.42 -5.36
N LEU A 542 -0.84 -11.64 -5.91
CA LEU A 542 -2.04 -12.47 -5.75
C LEU A 542 -2.13 -13.13 -4.36
N ILE A 543 -0.98 -13.46 -3.75
CA ILE A 543 -0.91 -13.94 -2.36
C ILE A 543 -1.36 -12.81 -1.42
N GLU A 544 -0.85 -11.59 -1.60
CA GLU A 544 -1.20 -10.40 -0.81
C GLU A 544 -2.66 -9.98 -0.96
N LEU A 545 -3.30 -10.32 -2.09
CA LEU A 545 -4.75 -10.16 -2.29
C LEU A 545 -5.59 -11.31 -1.69
N GLY A 546 -4.97 -12.30 -1.03
CA GLY A 546 -5.67 -13.41 -0.38
C GLY A 546 -6.25 -14.45 -1.35
N LEU A 547 -5.70 -14.57 -2.57
CA LEU A 547 -6.19 -15.59 -3.51
C LEU A 547 -5.73 -17.00 -3.15
N SER A 548 -6.49 -17.97 -3.67
CA SER A 548 -6.28 -19.40 -3.44
C SER A 548 -5.81 -20.12 -4.71
N GLU A 549 -5.33 -21.35 -4.55
CA GLU A 549 -4.92 -22.23 -5.67
C GLU A 549 -3.84 -21.60 -6.58
N ILE A 550 -3.00 -20.73 -6.00
CA ILE A 550 -1.91 -20.05 -6.70
C ILE A 550 -0.80 -21.07 -7.02
N HIS A 551 -0.45 -21.20 -8.30
CA HIS A 551 0.51 -22.18 -8.78
C HIS A 551 1.26 -21.70 -10.03
N TYR A 552 2.56 -21.48 -9.90
CA TYR A 552 3.46 -21.28 -11.04
C TYR A 552 3.98 -22.63 -11.60
N ASN A 553 3.58 -22.96 -12.83
CA ASN A 553 3.95 -24.20 -13.48
C ASN A 553 5.31 -24.07 -14.20
N GLN A 554 6.36 -24.61 -13.57
CA GLN A 554 7.74 -24.58 -14.10
C GLN A 554 7.95 -25.25 -15.47
N LYS A 555 6.97 -26.00 -16.02
CA LYS A 555 7.11 -26.67 -17.33
C LYS A 555 6.64 -25.84 -18.51
N ASN A 556 5.63 -24.99 -18.31
CA ASN A 556 5.05 -24.13 -19.35
C ASN A 556 5.09 -22.63 -19.01
N GLY A 557 5.58 -22.27 -17.82
CA GLY A 557 5.74 -20.89 -17.36
C GLY A 557 4.46 -20.16 -17.00
N PHE A 558 3.30 -20.82 -17.01
CA PHE A 558 2.05 -20.19 -16.59
C PHE A 558 1.97 -20.04 -15.07
N LEU A 559 1.62 -18.85 -14.61
CA LEU A 559 1.06 -18.65 -13.28
C LEU A 559 -0.46 -18.83 -13.37
N THR A 560 -1.04 -19.62 -12.47
CA THR A 560 -2.50 -19.73 -12.32
C THR A 560 -2.93 -19.43 -10.89
N ALA A 561 -4.14 -18.92 -10.70
CA ALA A 561 -4.75 -18.66 -9.39
C ALA A 561 -6.28 -18.79 -9.45
N ALA A 562 -6.95 -18.78 -8.30
CA ALA A 562 -8.41 -18.79 -8.21
C ALA A 562 -8.97 -17.84 -7.14
N LEU A 563 -9.95 -17.03 -7.58
CA LEU A 563 -10.90 -16.35 -6.71
C LEU A 563 -12.08 -17.31 -6.46
N PRO A 564 -12.41 -17.66 -5.20
CA PRO A 564 -13.53 -18.54 -4.88
C PRO A 564 -14.88 -17.94 -5.31
N ALA A 565 -15.92 -18.78 -5.40
CA ALA A 565 -17.28 -18.32 -5.67
C ALA A 565 -17.88 -17.62 -4.44
N THR A 566 -18.62 -16.54 -4.64
CA THR A 566 -19.39 -15.86 -3.57
C THR A 566 -20.74 -16.53 -3.28
N THR A 567 -21.10 -17.60 -4.01
CA THR A 567 -22.36 -18.33 -3.84
C THR A 567 -22.21 -19.85 -3.93
N THR A 568 -23.18 -20.56 -3.34
CA THR A 568 -23.37 -22.02 -3.48
C THR A 568 -24.25 -22.41 -4.67
N GLU A 569 -24.83 -21.42 -5.38
CA GLU A 569 -25.52 -21.68 -6.65
C GLU A 569 -24.56 -22.19 -7.72
N ALA A 570 -25.06 -23.03 -8.63
CA ALA A 570 -24.26 -23.65 -9.68
C ALA A 570 -23.96 -22.68 -10.85
N ILE A 571 -23.28 -21.57 -10.54
CA ILE A 571 -22.78 -20.62 -11.54
C ILE A 571 -21.54 -21.22 -12.24
N PRO A 572 -21.45 -21.17 -13.58
CA PRO A 572 -20.28 -21.65 -14.29
C PRO A 572 -18.98 -20.93 -13.87
N THR A 573 -17.92 -21.69 -13.67
CA THR A 573 -16.55 -21.17 -13.57
C THR A 573 -16.19 -20.43 -14.86
N ILE A 574 -15.62 -19.24 -14.73
CA ILE A 574 -15.07 -18.46 -15.85
C ILE A 574 -13.57 -18.25 -15.65
N GLY A 575 -12.86 -17.84 -16.70
CA GLY A 575 -11.43 -17.53 -16.62
C GLY A 575 -11.10 -16.12 -17.12
N PHE A 576 -10.08 -15.51 -16.54
CA PHE A 576 -9.37 -14.37 -17.11
C PHE A 576 -7.94 -14.79 -17.42
N ILE A 577 -7.45 -14.37 -18.59
CA ILE A 577 -6.10 -14.68 -19.10
C ILE A 577 -5.44 -13.36 -19.51
N ALA A 578 -4.19 -13.16 -19.14
CA ALA A 578 -3.33 -12.15 -19.74
C ALA A 578 -1.95 -12.77 -20.01
N HIS A 579 -1.10 -12.09 -20.77
CA HIS A 579 0.24 -12.58 -21.06
C HIS A 579 1.29 -11.77 -20.29
N LEU A 580 2.54 -12.25 -20.32
CA LEU A 580 3.64 -11.72 -19.51
C LEU A 580 4.68 -11.00 -20.36
N ASP A 581 4.75 -11.31 -21.65
CA ASP A 581 5.84 -10.92 -22.52
C ASP A 581 5.65 -9.57 -23.22
N THR A 582 6.50 -9.28 -24.20
CA THR A 582 6.40 -8.11 -25.09
C THR A 582 7.08 -8.42 -26.42
N ALA A 583 6.64 -7.77 -27.50
CA ALA A 583 7.22 -7.85 -28.84
C ALA A 583 8.75 -7.60 -28.90
N ASP A 584 9.34 -8.04 -30.01
CA ASP A 584 10.77 -7.85 -30.34
C ASP A 584 11.09 -6.37 -30.67
N TYR A 585 11.23 -5.57 -29.62
CA TYR A 585 11.74 -4.20 -29.66
C TYR A 585 12.78 -3.99 -28.54
N ASN A 586 13.31 -2.77 -28.36
CA ASN A 586 14.14 -2.48 -27.19
C ASN A 586 13.27 -2.48 -25.91
N ALA A 587 13.66 -3.27 -24.92
CA ALA A 587 12.99 -3.38 -23.62
C ALA A 587 13.98 -3.25 -22.44
N GLU A 588 15.20 -2.79 -22.71
CA GLU A 588 16.20 -2.53 -21.67
C GLU A 588 16.02 -1.12 -21.09
N ASN A 589 15.97 -1.01 -19.75
CA ASN A 589 15.78 0.26 -19.02
C ASN A 589 14.52 1.03 -19.49
N ILE A 590 13.35 0.41 -19.36
CA ILE A 590 12.05 1.01 -19.73
C ILE A 590 11.75 2.19 -18.79
N GLN A 591 11.62 3.38 -19.36
CA GLN A 591 11.40 4.64 -18.63
C GLN A 591 9.98 5.17 -18.93
N PRO A 592 8.95 4.72 -18.21
CA PRO A 592 7.58 5.17 -18.45
C PRO A 592 7.41 6.67 -18.16
N LYS A 593 6.62 7.35 -19.00
CA LYS A 593 6.21 8.75 -18.85
C LYS A 593 4.72 8.80 -18.55
N VAL A 594 4.32 9.64 -17.60
CA VAL A 594 2.92 9.86 -17.21
C VAL A 594 2.55 11.31 -17.51
N PHE A 595 1.53 11.50 -18.33
CA PHE A 595 0.97 12.79 -18.69
C PHE A 595 -0.47 12.86 -18.15
N GLU A 596 -0.64 13.44 -16.96
CA GLU A 596 -1.97 13.67 -16.40
C GLU A 596 -2.75 14.74 -17.18
N ASN A 597 -4.07 14.60 -17.24
CA ASN A 597 -4.98 15.58 -17.88
C ASN A 597 -4.58 15.94 -19.32
N TYR A 598 -4.28 14.94 -20.15
CA TYR A 598 -3.78 15.12 -21.51
C TYR A 598 -4.63 16.13 -22.32
N ASP A 599 -3.98 17.10 -22.95
CA ASP A 599 -4.61 18.30 -23.53
C ASP A 599 -4.96 18.16 -25.03
N GLY A 600 -4.68 17.00 -25.63
CA GLY A 600 -4.91 16.74 -27.05
C GLY A 600 -3.90 17.37 -27.99
N GLN A 601 -2.75 17.87 -27.49
CA GLN A 601 -1.61 18.33 -28.28
C GLN A 601 -0.58 17.22 -28.51
N ASP A 602 0.46 17.49 -29.30
CA ASP A 602 1.51 16.52 -29.60
C ASP A 602 2.36 16.23 -28.35
N VAL A 603 2.72 14.96 -28.12
CA VAL A 603 3.36 14.52 -26.87
C VAL A 603 4.86 14.36 -27.06
N LEU A 604 5.67 15.18 -26.40
CA LEU A 604 7.12 15.03 -26.38
C LEU A 604 7.52 13.83 -25.51
N LEU A 605 8.02 12.77 -26.15
CA LEU A 605 8.49 11.56 -25.45
C LEU A 605 9.96 11.68 -25.02
N ASN A 606 10.79 12.24 -25.89
CA ASN A 606 12.22 12.45 -25.65
C ASN A 606 12.70 13.80 -26.21
N GLU A 607 13.18 14.69 -25.33
CA GLU A 607 13.71 16.00 -25.74
C GLU A 607 15.08 15.88 -26.43
N GLU A 608 15.98 15.02 -25.94
CA GLU A 608 17.35 14.89 -26.47
C GLU A 608 17.40 14.26 -27.86
N LEU A 609 16.44 13.38 -28.16
CA LEU A 609 16.31 12.66 -29.43
C LEU A 609 15.24 13.26 -30.35
N GLU A 610 14.61 14.36 -29.95
CA GLU A 610 13.50 15.02 -30.66
C GLU A 610 12.33 14.05 -31.00
N ILE A 611 12.04 13.07 -30.14
CA ILE A 611 10.98 12.08 -30.34
C ILE A 611 9.65 12.67 -29.84
N ILE A 612 8.76 12.96 -30.79
CA ILE A 612 7.42 13.50 -30.55
C ILE A 612 6.39 12.50 -31.09
N MET A 613 5.37 12.20 -30.30
CA MET A 613 4.20 11.46 -30.74
C MET A 613 3.14 12.46 -31.22
N GLU A 614 3.13 12.70 -32.55
CA GLU A 614 2.26 13.71 -33.16
C GLU A 614 0.81 13.24 -33.28
N THR A 615 -0.14 14.12 -32.94
CA THR A 615 -1.59 13.92 -33.13
C THR A 615 -2.04 13.96 -34.59
N ALA A 616 -1.11 14.24 -35.51
CA ALA A 616 -1.27 14.08 -36.96
C ALA A 616 -1.00 12.64 -37.41
N GLU A 617 -0.02 11.96 -36.78
CA GLU A 617 0.31 10.55 -37.03
C GLU A 617 -0.60 9.61 -36.23
N PHE A 618 -0.98 10.00 -35.01
CA PHE A 618 -1.87 9.26 -34.11
C PHE A 618 -3.16 10.05 -33.79
N PRO A 619 -4.11 10.20 -34.74
CA PRO A 619 -5.33 10.99 -34.52
C PRO A 619 -6.21 10.51 -33.35
N ASN A 620 -6.10 9.23 -32.98
CA ASN A 620 -6.79 8.60 -31.85
C ASN A 620 -6.35 9.14 -30.48
N LEU A 621 -5.22 9.84 -30.37
CA LEU A 621 -4.84 10.52 -29.12
C LEU A 621 -5.95 11.47 -28.64
N LYS A 622 -6.65 12.12 -29.56
CA LYS A 622 -7.73 13.07 -29.27
C LYS A 622 -8.96 12.44 -28.59
N ASP A 623 -9.05 11.11 -28.53
CA ASP A 623 -10.07 10.39 -27.77
C ASP A 623 -9.78 10.39 -26.24
N TYR A 624 -8.55 10.69 -25.84
CA TYR A 624 -8.06 10.62 -24.44
C TYR A 624 -7.87 11.98 -23.77
N ILE A 625 -8.50 13.04 -24.29
CA ILE A 625 -8.42 14.38 -23.68
C ILE A 625 -8.95 14.36 -22.24
N ALA A 626 -8.24 15.03 -21.33
CA ALA A 626 -8.46 15.06 -19.88
C ALA A 626 -8.31 13.69 -19.16
N GLN A 627 -7.74 12.67 -19.82
CA GLN A 627 -7.35 11.41 -19.19
C GLN A 627 -5.85 11.42 -18.86
N THR A 628 -5.39 10.47 -18.05
CA THR A 628 -3.96 10.23 -17.84
C THR A 628 -3.43 9.35 -18.95
N LEU A 629 -2.51 9.87 -19.75
CA LEU A 629 -1.80 9.13 -20.78
C LEU A 629 -0.49 8.57 -20.22
N ILE A 630 -0.23 7.28 -20.40
CA ILE A 630 1.02 6.64 -19.98
C ILE A 630 1.72 6.12 -21.24
N THR A 631 2.99 6.48 -21.41
CA THR A 631 3.79 6.11 -22.59
C THR A 631 5.16 5.60 -22.17
N THR A 632 5.91 5.08 -23.14
CA THR A 632 7.37 4.99 -23.08
C THR A 632 8.02 6.39 -23.20
N ASP A 633 9.32 6.50 -22.93
CA ASP A 633 10.18 7.63 -23.34
C ASP A 633 10.48 7.66 -24.85
N GLY A 634 9.96 6.70 -25.62
CA GLY A 634 10.14 6.59 -27.07
C GLY A 634 11.41 5.83 -27.48
N THR A 635 12.25 5.39 -26.53
CA THR A 635 13.45 4.57 -26.81
C THR A 635 13.24 3.09 -26.53
N THR A 636 12.16 2.75 -25.82
CA THR A 636 11.80 1.40 -25.37
C THR A 636 10.33 1.07 -25.68
N LEU A 637 9.97 -0.21 -25.69
CA LEU A 637 8.58 -0.66 -25.72
C LEU A 637 8.03 -0.74 -24.29
N LEU A 638 6.80 -0.25 -24.08
CA LEU A 638 6.16 -0.24 -22.76
C LEU A 638 5.59 -1.61 -22.36
N GLY A 639 5.12 -2.40 -23.33
CA GLY A 639 4.37 -3.64 -23.10
C GLY A 639 3.00 -3.36 -22.48
N ALA A 640 2.28 -2.37 -23.01
CA ALA A 640 1.06 -1.86 -22.38
C ALA A 640 -0.14 -2.80 -22.56
N ASP A 641 -0.23 -3.42 -23.73
CA ASP A 641 -1.12 -4.52 -24.14
C ASP A 641 -1.27 -5.56 -23.03
N ASP A 642 -0.18 -6.31 -22.81
CA ASP A 642 -0.19 -7.40 -21.83
C ASP A 642 -0.24 -6.90 -20.40
N LYS A 643 0.57 -5.89 -20.05
CA LYS A 643 0.75 -5.48 -18.65
C LYS A 643 -0.42 -4.68 -18.10
N ALA A 644 -1.16 -3.95 -18.93
CA ALA A 644 -2.43 -3.38 -18.50
C ALA A 644 -3.47 -4.49 -18.35
N GLY A 645 -3.50 -5.48 -19.24
CA GLY A 645 -4.35 -6.67 -19.09
C GLY A 645 -4.13 -7.39 -17.74
N ILE A 646 -2.88 -7.59 -17.33
CA ILE A 646 -2.54 -8.12 -15.99
C ILE A 646 -3.10 -7.21 -14.88
N VAL A 647 -2.84 -5.91 -14.93
CA VAL A 647 -3.27 -4.96 -13.88
C VAL A 647 -4.78 -4.82 -13.81
N GLU A 648 -5.48 -4.85 -14.95
CA GLU A 648 -6.93 -4.84 -15.05
C GLU A 648 -7.55 -6.11 -14.46
N ILE A 649 -6.98 -7.30 -14.73
CA ILE A 649 -7.40 -8.54 -14.06
C ILE A 649 -7.22 -8.41 -12.55
N ILE A 650 -6.04 -7.98 -12.08
CA ILE A 650 -5.76 -7.86 -10.65
C ILE A 650 -6.69 -6.82 -10.00
N ALA A 651 -6.92 -5.67 -10.64
CA ALA A 651 -7.83 -4.63 -10.15
C ALA A 651 -9.30 -5.07 -10.17
N ALA A 652 -9.73 -5.86 -11.17
CA ALA A 652 -11.08 -6.43 -11.20
C ALA A 652 -11.28 -7.48 -10.11
N ILE A 653 -10.23 -8.24 -9.77
CA ILE A 653 -10.26 -9.23 -8.68
C ILE A 653 -10.20 -8.55 -7.32
N GLU A 654 -9.36 -7.53 -7.14
CA GLU A 654 -9.35 -6.62 -5.98
C GLU A 654 -10.74 -5.99 -5.78
N TYR A 655 -11.38 -5.54 -6.87
CA TYR A 655 -12.76 -5.04 -6.85
C TYR A 655 -13.78 -6.11 -6.44
N LEU A 656 -13.75 -7.33 -7.00
CA LEU A 656 -14.68 -8.41 -6.64
C LEU A 656 -14.49 -8.91 -5.19
N LEU A 657 -13.25 -8.94 -4.69
CA LEU A 657 -12.94 -9.18 -3.27
C LEU A 657 -13.47 -8.07 -2.36
N VAL A 658 -13.50 -6.84 -2.87
CA VAL A 658 -14.10 -5.69 -2.16
C VAL A 658 -15.63 -5.70 -2.24
N HIS A 659 -16.20 -6.26 -3.31
CA HIS A 659 -17.64 -6.24 -3.64
C HIS A 659 -18.27 -7.65 -3.73
N PRO A 660 -18.31 -8.44 -2.64
CA PRO A 660 -18.89 -9.79 -2.64
C PRO A 660 -20.41 -9.83 -2.87
N GLU A 661 -21.12 -8.70 -2.78
CA GLU A 661 -22.52 -8.55 -3.22
C GLU A 661 -22.68 -8.80 -4.73
N ILE A 662 -21.60 -8.68 -5.50
CA ILE A 662 -21.53 -9.12 -6.90
C ILE A 662 -21.44 -10.65 -6.91
N THR A 663 -22.60 -11.30 -6.90
CA THR A 663 -22.70 -12.76 -6.95
C THR A 663 -22.00 -13.35 -8.18
N HIS A 664 -20.93 -14.12 -7.98
CA HIS A 664 -20.16 -14.77 -9.04
C HIS A 664 -19.80 -16.23 -8.71
N GLY A 665 -19.60 -17.02 -9.76
CA GLY A 665 -19.00 -18.36 -9.66
C GLY A 665 -17.50 -18.27 -9.37
N LYS A 666 -16.80 -19.41 -9.32
CA LYS A 666 -15.34 -19.42 -9.21
C LYS A 666 -14.72 -18.73 -10.43
N ILE A 667 -13.74 -17.87 -10.23
CA ILE A 667 -13.00 -17.20 -11.31
C ILE A 667 -11.57 -17.71 -11.28
N LEU A 668 -11.11 -18.25 -12.41
CA LEU A 668 -9.73 -18.73 -12.59
C LEU A 668 -8.91 -17.65 -13.29
N LEU A 669 -7.66 -17.47 -12.87
CA LEU A 669 -6.70 -16.53 -13.46
C LEU A 669 -5.56 -17.31 -14.09
N ALA A 670 -5.09 -16.88 -15.27
CA ALA A 670 -3.87 -17.39 -15.89
C ALA A 670 -3.03 -16.25 -16.46
N PHE A 671 -1.72 -16.28 -16.21
CA PHE A 671 -0.75 -15.34 -16.74
C PHE A 671 0.31 -16.12 -17.52
N GLY A 672 0.35 -15.92 -18.84
CA GLY A 672 1.06 -16.80 -19.78
C GLY A 672 2.32 -16.17 -20.42
N PRO A 673 3.38 -16.95 -20.64
CA PRO A 673 4.58 -16.49 -21.37
C PRO A 673 4.47 -16.71 -22.88
N ASP A 674 5.38 -16.10 -23.64
CA ASP A 674 5.62 -16.36 -25.07
C ASP A 674 4.39 -16.22 -26.02
N GLU A 675 3.46 -15.28 -25.77
CA GLU A 675 2.37 -14.95 -26.73
C GLU A 675 2.94 -14.31 -28.01
N GLU A 676 3.86 -13.36 -27.87
CA GLU A 676 4.38 -12.49 -28.94
C GLU A 676 5.26 -13.23 -29.97
N ILE A 677 5.43 -14.54 -29.77
CA ILE A 677 6.08 -15.48 -30.70
C ILE A 677 5.20 -16.71 -31.02
N GLY A 678 3.92 -16.70 -30.60
CA GLY A 678 2.92 -17.72 -30.87
C GLY A 678 3.17 -19.07 -30.22
N ARG A 679 3.82 -19.11 -29.04
CA ARG A 679 4.22 -20.36 -28.36
C ARG A 679 3.53 -20.62 -27.02
N GLY A 680 3.13 -19.57 -26.30
CA GLY A 680 2.48 -19.70 -25.00
C GLY A 680 1.22 -20.56 -25.03
N ALA A 681 0.32 -20.26 -25.97
CA ALA A 681 -0.97 -20.93 -26.10
C ALA A 681 -0.85 -22.45 -26.32
N ASP A 682 0.14 -22.91 -27.10
CA ASP A 682 0.43 -24.34 -27.33
C ASP A 682 0.84 -25.10 -26.05
N GLN A 683 1.30 -24.39 -25.02
CA GLN A 683 1.71 -24.95 -23.73
C GLN A 683 0.66 -24.79 -22.63
N PHE A 684 -0.49 -24.16 -22.90
CA PHE A 684 -1.51 -23.91 -21.88
C PHE A 684 -2.19 -25.21 -21.41
N ASP A 685 -2.24 -25.42 -20.10
CA ASP A 685 -2.82 -26.63 -19.49
C ASP A 685 -4.33 -26.49 -19.32
N ALA A 686 -5.05 -26.47 -20.45
CA ALA A 686 -6.50 -26.39 -20.49
C ALA A 686 -7.23 -27.54 -19.77
N VAL A 687 -6.54 -28.67 -19.49
CA VAL A 687 -7.12 -29.79 -18.73
C VAL A 687 -7.22 -29.44 -17.24
N ASN A 688 -6.23 -28.72 -16.71
CA ASN A 688 -6.20 -28.28 -15.31
C ASN A 688 -6.75 -26.86 -15.09
N PHE A 689 -7.29 -26.23 -16.14
CA PHE A 689 -7.98 -24.93 -16.08
C PHE A 689 -9.49 -25.07 -16.42
N PRO A 690 -10.33 -25.60 -15.50
CA PRO A 690 -11.71 -26.02 -15.79
C PRO A 690 -12.72 -24.85 -15.87
N ALA A 691 -12.38 -23.78 -16.57
CA ALA A 691 -13.31 -22.71 -16.92
C ALA A 691 -14.27 -23.16 -18.04
N LYS A 692 -15.55 -22.76 -17.97
CA LYS A 692 -16.52 -23.00 -19.04
C LYS A 692 -16.27 -22.11 -20.26
N PHE A 693 -15.74 -20.92 -20.01
CA PHE A 693 -15.22 -19.96 -20.98
C PHE A 693 -14.19 -19.08 -20.27
N ALA A 694 -13.18 -18.65 -21.00
CA ALA A 694 -12.16 -17.73 -20.53
C ALA A 694 -12.06 -16.53 -21.48
N TYR A 695 -11.69 -15.38 -20.94
CA TYR A 695 -11.48 -14.14 -21.68
C TYR A 695 -10.01 -13.75 -21.56
N THR A 696 -9.36 -13.51 -22.69
CA THR A 696 -8.09 -12.78 -22.71
C THR A 696 -8.40 -11.30 -22.46
N ILE A 697 -7.71 -10.71 -21.49
CA ILE A 697 -7.75 -9.29 -21.17
C ILE A 697 -6.44 -8.68 -21.66
N ASP A 698 -6.56 -7.71 -22.56
CA ASP A 698 -5.51 -7.08 -23.34
C ASP A 698 -5.93 -5.60 -23.55
N SER A 699 -4.99 -4.66 -23.64
CA SER A 699 -5.21 -3.20 -23.48
C SER A 699 -5.89 -2.52 -24.69
N GLY A 700 -7.01 -3.08 -25.12
CA GLY A 700 -7.85 -2.54 -26.19
C GLY A 700 -8.63 -1.28 -25.78
N ARG A 701 -9.55 -0.87 -26.65
CA ARG A 701 -10.46 0.25 -26.36
C ARG A 701 -11.53 -0.17 -25.34
N VAL A 702 -11.81 0.71 -24.38
CA VAL A 702 -12.87 0.51 -23.37
C VAL A 702 -14.21 0.16 -24.04
N GLY A 703 -14.78 -0.99 -23.65
CA GLY A 703 -16.04 -1.50 -24.20
C GLY A 703 -15.93 -2.24 -25.53
N CYS A 704 -14.73 -2.47 -26.07
CA CYS A 704 -14.53 -3.42 -27.17
C CYS A 704 -14.56 -4.86 -26.66
N PHE A 705 -15.00 -5.78 -27.52
CA PHE A 705 -15.09 -7.21 -27.23
C PHE A 705 -14.85 -8.00 -28.51
N GLU A 706 -13.75 -8.74 -28.56
CA GLU A 706 -13.38 -9.56 -29.72
C GLU A 706 -13.79 -11.02 -29.48
N TYR A 707 -14.69 -11.53 -30.30
CA TYR A 707 -15.28 -12.87 -30.17
C TYR A 707 -14.88 -13.82 -31.31
N GLU A 708 -13.81 -13.46 -32.05
CA GLU A 708 -13.51 -14.03 -33.36
C GLU A 708 -12.08 -14.58 -33.38
N THR A 709 -11.93 -15.82 -33.84
CA THR A 709 -10.62 -16.47 -33.95
C THR A 709 -10.07 -16.30 -35.37
N PHE A 710 -8.88 -15.71 -35.52
CA PHE A 710 -8.14 -15.72 -36.78
C PHE A 710 -7.17 -16.93 -36.85
N ASN A 711 -6.72 -17.25 -38.05
CA ASN A 711 -5.64 -18.20 -38.29
C ASN A 711 -4.54 -17.52 -39.11
N ALA A 712 -3.29 -17.73 -38.71
CA ALA A 712 -2.10 -17.21 -39.38
C ALA A 712 -1.17 -18.35 -39.81
N ALA A 713 -0.47 -18.15 -40.92
CA ALA A 713 0.54 -19.06 -41.44
C ALA A 713 1.74 -18.27 -41.99
N GLN A 714 2.91 -18.48 -41.41
CA GLN A 714 4.16 -17.89 -41.88
C GLN A 714 4.79 -18.73 -43.01
N ALA A 715 5.37 -18.06 -44.01
CA ALA A 715 6.18 -18.70 -45.05
C ALA A 715 7.55 -18.01 -45.18
N VAL A 716 8.63 -18.75 -44.90
CA VAL A 716 10.01 -18.28 -45.09
C VAL A 716 10.49 -18.65 -46.50
N ILE A 717 10.94 -17.67 -47.27
CA ILE A 717 11.40 -17.85 -48.65
C ILE A 717 12.84 -17.37 -48.77
N LYS A 718 13.81 -18.30 -48.78
CA LYS A 718 15.21 -17.95 -49.06
C LYS A 718 15.41 -17.72 -50.57
N ILE A 719 15.90 -16.54 -50.94
CA ILE A 719 16.21 -16.19 -52.34
C ILE A 719 17.72 -16.07 -52.49
N GLU A 720 18.32 -17.05 -53.17
CA GLU A 720 19.76 -17.06 -53.46
C GLU A 720 20.05 -16.33 -54.78
N GLY A 721 21.06 -15.46 -54.77
CA GLY A 721 21.51 -14.70 -55.92
C GLY A 721 22.96 -15.02 -56.29
N THR A 722 23.36 -14.69 -57.51
CA THR A 722 24.74 -14.83 -57.98
C THR A 722 25.44 -13.49 -57.83
N SER A 723 26.35 -13.38 -56.86
CA SER A 723 27.24 -12.22 -56.72
C SER A 723 28.34 -12.28 -57.77
N VAL A 724 28.65 -11.15 -58.39
CA VAL A 724 29.73 -10.99 -59.37
C VAL A 724 30.34 -9.62 -59.17
N HIS A 725 31.67 -9.51 -59.25
CA HIS A 725 32.37 -8.24 -59.13
C HIS A 725 31.75 -7.18 -60.07
N PRO A 726 31.43 -5.95 -59.61
CA PRO A 726 30.63 -4.98 -60.39
C PRO A 726 31.21 -4.65 -61.78
N GLY A 727 32.54 -4.65 -61.92
CA GLY A 727 33.22 -4.42 -63.20
C GLY A 727 33.08 -5.53 -64.25
N THR A 728 32.57 -6.72 -63.88
CA THR A 728 32.35 -7.86 -64.79
C THR A 728 30.92 -8.39 -64.76
N ALA A 729 30.02 -7.81 -63.96
CA ALA A 729 28.68 -8.33 -63.66
C ALA A 729 27.70 -8.47 -64.85
N TYR A 730 28.01 -7.88 -66.02
CA TYR A 730 27.12 -7.86 -67.20
C TYR A 730 26.76 -9.28 -67.66
N GLY A 731 25.48 -9.62 -67.57
CA GLY A 731 24.94 -10.91 -67.99
C GLY A 731 25.20 -12.08 -67.04
N MET A 732 25.85 -11.86 -65.89
CA MET A 732 26.20 -12.93 -64.92
C MET A 732 25.63 -12.70 -63.51
N MET A 733 25.46 -11.45 -63.07
CA MET A 733 24.90 -11.16 -61.75
C MET A 733 23.39 -11.45 -61.70
N VAL A 734 22.97 -12.23 -60.70
CA VAL A 734 21.57 -12.44 -60.34
C VAL A 734 21.34 -11.78 -58.98
N ASN A 735 20.68 -10.64 -58.98
CA ASN A 735 20.46 -9.86 -57.75
C ASN A 735 19.24 -10.39 -56.96
N ALA A 736 19.48 -10.92 -55.76
CA ALA A 736 18.45 -11.52 -54.91
C ALA A 736 17.34 -10.52 -54.50
N ILE A 737 17.70 -9.26 -54.24
CA ILE A 737 16.73 -8.21 -53.87
C ILE A 737 15.74 -7.96 -55.02
N LYS A 738 16.23 -7.85 -56.26
CA LYS A 738 15.38 -7.68 -57.45
C LYS A 738 14.49 -8.89 -57.75
N LEU A 739 14.92 -10.10 -57.35
CA LEU A 739 14.08 -11.28 -57.39
C LEU A 739 12.98 -11.22 -56.31
N GLY A 740 13.31 -10.73 -55.11
CA GLY A 740 12.34 -10.43 -54.06
C GLY A 740 11.28 -9.41 -54.50
N GLU A 741 11.69 -8.26 -55.05
CA GLU A 741 10.78 -7.25 -55.62
C GLU A 741 9.85 -7.84 -56.71
N SER A 742 10.40 -8.70 -57.58
CA SER A 742 9.66 -9.37 -58.66
C SER A 742 8.66 -10.41 -58.17
N LEU A 743 8.98 -11.10 -57.07
CA LEU A 743 8.04 -12.00 -56.38
C LEU A 743 6.94 -11.21 -55.70
N ASP A 744 7.31 -10.17 -54.94
CA ASP A 744 6.39 -9.34 -54.17
C ASP A 744 5.36 -8.63 -55.06
N THR A 745 5.79 -8.13 -56.22
CA THR A 745 4.92 -7.47 -57.21
C THR A 745 3.84 -8.40 -57.78
N ARG A 746 4.00 -9.73 -57.67
CA ARG A 746 3.04 -10.75 -58.13
C ARG A 746 2.03 -11.16 -57.05
N LEU A 747 2.26 -10.79 -55.79
CA LEU A 747 1.32 -11.06 -54.71
C LEU A 747 0.12 -10.09 -54.78
N PRO A 748 -1.05 -10.46 -54.24
CA PRO A 748 -2.19 -9.55 -54.14
C PRO A 748 -1.81 -8.25 -53.41
N LYS A 749 -2.16 -7.13 -54.02
CA LYS A 749 -1.77 -5.77 -53.58
C LYS A 749 -2.80 -5.08 -52.68
N GLU A 750 -4.00 -5.65 -52.59
CA GLU A 750 -5.10 -5.13 -51.77
C GLU A 750 -5.33 -5.97 -50.51
N GLU A 751 -4.86 -7.22 -50.48
CA GLU A 751 -4.87 -8.11 -49.30
C GLU A 751 -3.71 -7.76 -48.35
N VAL A 752 -3.68 -6.55 -47.80
CA VAL A 752 -2.63 -6.05 -46.89
C VAL A 752 -3.27 -5.23 -45.76
N PRO A 753 -2.69 -5.22 -44.53
CA PRO A 753 -3.31 -4.59 -43.36
C PRO A 753 -3.76 -3.13 -43.60
N GLU A 754 -2.96 -2.35 -44.33
CA GLU A 754 -3.20 -0.94 -44.62
C GLU A 754 -4.32 -0.69 -45.67
N LYS A 755 -4.98 -1.73 -46.17
CA LYS A 755 -6.05 -1.66 -47.18
C LYS A 755 -7.28 -2.53 -46.90
N THR A 756 -7.18 -3.49 -46.00
CA THR A 756 -8.26 -4.41 -45.62
C THR A 756 -9.06 -3.89 -44.42
N ARG A 757 -10.34 -4.26 -44.32
CA ARG A 757 -11.20 -3.89 -43.18
C ARG A 757 -12.20 -4.99 -42.82
N GLY A 758 -12.55 -5.07 -41.54
CA GLY A 758 -13.44 -6.11 -41.04
C GLY A 758 -12.91 -7.51 -41.37
N TYR A 759 -13.72 -8.31 -42.07
CA TYR A 759 -13.44 -9.72 -42.39
C TYR A 759 -12.61 -9.95 -43.68
N GLU A 760 -12.06 -8.90 -44.28
CA GLU A 760 -11.28 -9.03 -45.52
C GLU A 760 -9.93 -9.70 -45.23
N ALA A 761 -9.63 -10.80 -45.94
CA ALA A 761 -8.38 -11.54 -45.76
C ALA A 761 -7.16 -10.67 -46.08
N LEU A 762 -6.14 -10.74 -45.21
CA LEU A 762 -5.00 -9.84 -45.24
C LEU A 762 -3.67 -10.60 -45.10
N ARG A 763 -2.58 -9.97 -45.56
CA ARG A 763 -1.23 -10.54 -45.58
C ARG A 763 -0.24 -9.50 -45.05
N LYS A 764 0.14 -9.63 -43.78
CA LYS A 764 1.09 -8.72 -43.13
C LYS A 764 2.50 -8.94 -43.69
N ARG A 765 3.22 -7.82 -43.89
CA ARG A 765 4.64 -7.78 -44.26
C ARG A 765 5.40 -7.08 -43.14
N SER A 766 6.49 -7.67 -42.66
CA SER A 766 7.42 -7.06 -41.70
C SER A 766 8.84 -7.34 -42.17
N ASN A 767 9.68 -6.30 -42.22
CA ASN A 767 11.12 -6.29 -42.56
C ASN A 767 11.67 -7.45 -43.40
N ASN A 768 11.07 -7.64 -44.59
CA ASN A 768 11.15 -8.87 -45.39
C ASN A 768 10.60 -10.08 -44.61
N THR A 769 9.37 -10.52 -44.95
CA THR A 769 8.74 -11.83 -44.73
C THR A 769 7.30 -11.73 -45.26
N VAL A 770 6.69 -12.86 -45.62
CA VAL A 770 5.29 -12.92 -46.03
C VAL A 770 4.53 -13.90 -45.14
N THR A 771 3.67 -13.35 -44.29
CA THR A 771 2.73 -14.13 -43.46
C THR A 771 1.34 -14.04 -44.08
N PHE A 772 0.73 -15.19 -44.39
CA PHE A 772 -0.63 -15.28 -44.92
C PHE A 772 -1.60 -15.47 -43.75
N GLN A 773 -2.63 -14.63 -43.64
CA GLN A 773 -3.72 -14.84 -42.69
C GLN A 773 -5.02 -15.17 -43.45
N ARG A 774 -5.78 -16.12 -42.93
CA ARG A 774 -7.08 -16.50 -43.46
C ARG A 774 -7.98 -16.91 -42.30
N ALA A 775 -9.07 -16.18 -42.10
CA ALA A 775 -10.07 -16.54 -41.10
C ALA A 775 -10.87 -17.78 -41.56
N ASP A 776 -10.43 -18.96 -41.13
CA ASP A 776 -11.22 -20.20 -41.09
C ASP A 776 -10.89 -20.90 -39.75
N GLY A 777 -11.92 -21.32 -39.02
CA GLY A 777 -11.83 -21.58 -37.58
C GLY A 777 -10.81 -22.66 -37.16
N GLY A 778 -9.91 -22.29 -36.23
CA GLY A 778 -8.91 -23.15 -35.61
C GLY A 778 -7.91 -22.31 -34.81
N VAL A 779 -7.68 -22.68 -33.55
CA VAL A 779 -6.99 -21.87 -32.52
C VAL A 779 -5.50 -21.67 -32.80
N ASN A 780 -5.04 -20.40 -32.81
CA ASN A 780 -3.84 -19.87 -32.15
C ASN A 780 -3.48 -18.47 -32.70
N GLN A 781 -3.19 -17.51 -31.82
CA GLN A 781 -2.45 -16.28 -32.18
C GLN A 781 -1.01 -16.64 -32.62
N GLN A 782 -0.48 -15.92 -33.60
CA GLN A 782 0.92 -16.01 -34.02
C GLN A 782 1.60 -14.67 -33.90
N GLY A 783 2.63 -14.66 -33.07
CA GLY A 783 3.59 -13.58 -32.94
C GLY A 783 4.39 -13.24 -34.20
N MET A 784 5.14 -12.14 -34.13
CA MET A 784 5.78 -11.51 -35.29
C MET A 784 7.29 -11.36 -35.13
N GLY A 785 8.03 -12.44 -35.39
CA GLY A 785 9.51 -12.44 -35.49
C GLY A 785 10.01 -12.49 -36.95
N CYS A 786 11.13 -11.81 -37.22
CA CYS A 786 11.73 -11.70 -38.57
C CYS A 786 13.04 -12.49 -38.71
N GLU A 787 13.27 -13.17 -39.84
CA GLU A 787 14.64 -13.39 -40.35
C GLU A 787 14.68 -13.61 -41.88
N TRP A 788 15.51 -12.83 -42.60
CA TRP A 788 15.91 -13.12 -43.99
C TRP A 788 17.43 -13.12 -44.11
N THR A 789 18.02 -14.30 -44.29
CA THR A 789 19.45 -14.45 -44.59
C THR A 789 19.70 -14.26 -46.08
N PHE A 790 20.09 -13.04 -46.47
CA PHE A 790 20.60 -12.76 -47.83
C PHE A 790 22.06 -13.18 -47.97
N GLU A 791 22.31 -14.47 -48.21
CA GLU A 791 23.66 -14.95 -48.55
C GLU A 791 24.02 -14.60 -50.01
N GLN A 792 24.82 -13.55 -50.19
CA GLN A 792 25.68 -13.45 -51.37
C GLN A 792 26.98 -14.23 -51.10
N ASN A 793 27.04 -15.46 -51.62
CA ASN A 793 28.32 -16.17 -51.68
C ASN A 793 29.29 -15.40 -52.60
N VAL A 794 30.46 -15.09 -52.05
CA VAL A 794 31.60 -14.52 -52.77
C VAL A 794 32.61 -15.64 -52.97
N GLU A 795 32.79 -16.08 -54.22
CA GLU A 795 33.97 -16.81 -54.68
C GLU A 795 34.97 -15.83 -55.33
#